data_AF-A0A933D3L8-F1
#
_entry.id   AF-A0A933D3L8-F1
#
_cell.length_a   1.000
_cell.length_b   1.000
_cell.length_c   1.000
_cell.angle_alpha   90.00
_cell.angle_beta   90.00
_cell.angle_gamma   90.00
#
_symmetry.space_group_name_H-M   'P 1'
#
loop_
_entity.id
_entity.type
_entity.pdbx_description
1 polymer ?
#
loop_
_entity_poly.entity_id
_entity_poly.type
_entity_poly.pdbx_seq_one_letter_code
_entity_poly.pdbx_strand_id
1 'polypeptide(L)'
;MWAVVDEIATRRPWKEEQRKYFHLAAARLHERIDQAVADFDSATYLELQQKLQVARDSLNSPTYSRFLSEYNDVLEKINDETREFQFAKSRGDEAYYFYKKSLREGHEDVGEKRKLEENEAQMATHQAAIQRLEVSRDFLFETVNAYRLNLKSVQNEIADLHKNIEKWEIKLRRINHASIEIKQVMMLDYDRNPFGDPKARVDRCQTCHLGWNDDFMEDAPQPFAQHPLPELLQLHNPEKFGCTPCHRGQGPALTAGFAHGDGDHYWENPLLQGKEVFASCNECHEHQSSLGFADEFTKAKRLVIESGCHGCHEIKGYTDLPKIGPELTRIGHKTRADWIFRWLKNPKEYNPHTRMPNFLLTDEQAEAVTAYLVDVSRNDQFSYPTGLYAGGEVRRGKQVVETVGCLACHVVGDETKVREIRGTSYDIAPELTRVGSKVGPDWAYDWVRNPRHYNPTTKMPSLRLTDQEAKDVVSYLMSLKDERRHEQKALDVSSAAVIKRGESVIREFGCNGCHVIRGFEKEGRVSVALSNFGRKKVEEMDFGDTDVPHTWHDWVYNKLKNSRVFQTDRIIQKMPVFSFTGEEITLLRMFLLAETKDEPDAQYVHTFDRKQRNIEAGRRVAIMYNCQQCHQLEKDGAYIGALLDDPAFLPPIITGEGKKVQEPWLHSFLKNPTQVGQPNSIRPWILTRMPTFQFTEDEINKLTKYFLGLGNQELELRDYTAYRPDPLLLPVGKEIFTDFQCLKCHPAGNVVVTPGEGSTADLAPNLTKSRDRLKPEWIVEWLADPGKLQEGTRMPTFWPDGQSPLPDVLGGDAQKQMMAVRDHLISIGQPPRPVVTSR
;
A
#
# COMPACT_ATOMS: atom_id res chain seq x y z
N MET A 1 0.71 -55.66 24.42
CA MET A 1 1.86 -55.18 23.62
C MET A 1 1.42 -54.58 22.29
N TRP A 2 0.80 -55.34 21.37
CA TRP A 2 0.29 -54.79 20.10
C TRP A 2 -0.70 -53.63 20.27
N ALA A 3 -1.66 -53.70 21.19
CA ALA A 3 -2.56 -52.56 21.47
C ALA A 3 -1.83 -51.32 22.01
N VAL A 4 -0.71 -51.50 22.72
CA VAL A 4 0.10 -50.40 23.26
C VAL A 4 0.98 -49.80 22.16
N VAL A 5 1.57 -50.65 21.31
CA VAL A 5 2.29 -50.23 20.12
C VAL A 5 1.34 -49.52 19.14
N ASP A 6 0.13 -50.04 18.96
CA ASP A 6 -0.88 -49.45 18.09
C ASP A 6 -1.40 -48.10 18.67
N GLU A 7 -1.57 -48.02 19.98
CA GLU A 7 -1.99 -46.77 20.62
C GLU A 7 -0.90 -45.69 20.63
N ILE A 8 0.38 -46.06 20.77
CA ILE A 8 1.49 -45.10 20.92
C ILE A 8 2.18 -44.78 19.59
N ALA A 9 2.40 -45.78 18.72
CA ALA A 9 3.23 -45.63 17.53
C ALA A 9 2.41 -45.42 16.23
N THR A 10 1.21 -45.97 16.11
CA THR A 10 0.45 -45.94 14.84
C THR A 10 -0.77 -45.01 14.90
N ARG A 11 -1.59 -45.06 15.96
CA ARG A 11 -2.87 -44.31 16.03
C ARG A 11 -2.77 -42.91 16.63
N ARG A 12 -1.84 -42.66 17.55
CA ARG A 12 -1.75 -41.37 18.28
C ARG A 12 -0.32 -40.81 18.40
N PRO A 13 0.47 -40.77 17.30
CA PRO A 13 1.85 -40.28 17.34
C PRO A 13 1.96 -38.82 17.82
N TRP A 14 0.92 -38.00 17.61
CA TRP A 14 0.83 -36.62 18.08
C TRP A 14 1.01 -36.45 19.60
N LYS A 15 0.69 -37.45 20.42
CA LYS A 15 0.88 -37.37 21.88
C LYS A 15 2.37 -37.25 22.23
N GLU A 16 3.21 -37.93 21.47
CA GLU A 16 4.66 -37.88 21.66
C GLU A 16 5.22 -36.53 21.22
N GLU A 17 4.69 -35.94 20.15
CA GLU A 17 5.05 -34.57 19.73
C GLU A 17 4.73 -33.54 20.81
N GLN A 18 3.58 -33.63 21.49
CA GLN A 18 3.28 -32.73 22.60
C GLN A 18 4.23 -32.92 23.79
N ARG A 19 4.60 -34.16 24.13
CA ARG A 19 5.59 -34.41 25.19
C ARG A 19 6.95 -33.80 24.88
N LYS A 20 7.42 -33.98 23.64
CA LYS A 20 8.67 -33.38 23.16
C LYS A 20 8.60 -31.85 23.25
N TYR A 21 7.50 -31.25 22.82
CA TYR A 21 7.26 -29.82 22.95
C TYR A 21 7.30 -29.38 24.42
N PHE A 22 6.55 -30.02 25.33
CA PHE A 22 6.53 -29.61 26.74
C PHE A 22 7.90 -29.73 27.41
N HIS A 23 8.66 -30.79 27.09
CA HIS A 23 10.02 -30.95 27.59
C HIS A 23 10.95 -29.84 27.08
N LEU A 24 10.92 -29.56 25.76
CA LEU A 24 11.72 -28.50 25.16
C LEU A 24 11.32 -27.12 25.70
N ALA A 25 10.02 -26.86 25.85
CA ALA A 25 9.46 -25.63 26.37
C ALA A 25 9.89 -25.39 27.81
N ALA A 26 9.79 -26.40 28.68
CA ALA A 26 10.25 -26.30 30.06
C ALA A 26 11.75 -25.98 30.12
N ALA A 27 12.59 -26.68 29.34
CA ALA A 27 14.03 -26.45 29.31
C ALA A 27 14.37 -25.01 28.87
N ARG A 28 13.74 -24.51 27.81
CA ARG A 28 13.96 -23.13 27.33
C ARG A 28 13.45 -22.08 28.30
N LEU A 29 12.31 -22.33 28.96
CA LEU A 29 11.80 -21.42 29.98
C LEU A 29 12.70 -21.37 31.20
N HIS A 30 13.30 -22.49 31.61
CA HIS A 30 14.35 -22.48 32.63
C HIS A 30 15.53 -21.60 32.23
N GLU A 31 16.05 -21.74 31.01
CA GLU A 31 17.13 -20.89 30.51
C GLU A 31 16.75 -19.40 30.49
N ARG A 32 15.52 -19.06 30.08
CA ARG A 32 15.01 -17.68 30.10
C ARG A 32 14.88 -17.13 31.53
N ILE A 33 14.51 -17.97 32.49
CA ILE A 33 14.47 -17.61 33.92
C ILE A 33 15.89 -17.38 34.43
N ASP A 34 16.82 -18.30 34.16
CA ASP A 34 18.21 -18.19 34.59
C ASP A 34 18.87 -16.92 34.03
N GLN A 35 18.62 -16.60 32.76
CA GLN A 35 19.06 -15.35 32.14
C GLN A 35 18.41 -14.13 32.80
N ALA A 36 17.10 -14.14 33.03
CA ALA A 36 16.41 -13.03 33.68
C ALA A 36 16.87 -12.82 35.14
N VAL A 37 17.27 -13.88 35.83
CA VAL A 37 17.87 -13.83 37.17
C VAL A 37 19.31 -13.30 37.10
N ALA A 38 20.09 -13.69 36.09
CA ALA A 38 21.44 -13.17 35.88
C ALA A 38 21.44 -11.66 35.55
N ASP A 39 20.46 -11.21 34.78
CA ASP A 39 20.26 -9.81 34.40
C ASP A 39 19.58 -8.98 35.51
N PHE A 40 19.23 -9.59 36.65
CA PHE A 40 18.54 -8.92 37.74
C PHE A 40 19.46 -7.90 38.44
N ASP A 41 19.10 -6.62 38.39
CA ASP A 41 19.84 -5.54 39.04
C ASP A 41 19.62 -5.55 40.56
N SER A 42 20.44 -6.35 41.24
CA SER A 42 20.44 -6.49 42.69
C SER A 42 20.79 -5.19 43.41
N ALA A 43 21.59 -4.31 42.80
CA ALA A 43 21.98 -3.03 43.40
C ALA A 43 20.80 -2.06 43.41
N THR A 44 20.13 -1.89 42.26
CA THR A 44 18.91 -1.08 42.16
C THR A 44 17.80 -1.65 43.03
N TYR A 45 17.64 -2.98 43.11
CA TYR A 45 16.67 -3.60 44.02
C TYR A 45 16.93 -3.23 45.49
N LEU A 46 18.19 -3.32 45.96
CA LEU A 46 18.53 -2.94 47.34
C LEU A 46 18.28 -1.46 47.61
N GLU A 47 18.60 -0.58 46.65
CA GLU A 47 18.29 0.84 46.75
C GLU A 47 16.77 1.09 46.83
N LEU A 48 15.99 0.44 45.97
CA LEU A 48 14.53 0.55 45.97
C LEU A 48 13.91 -0.02 47.25
N GLN A 49 14.48 -1.08 47.83
CA GLN A 49 14.04 -1.59 49.14
C GLN A 49 14.28 -0.57 50.26
N GLN A 50 15.43 0.13 50.24
CA GLN A 50 15.68 1.23 51.18
C GLN A 50 14.70 2.38 50.96
N LYS A 51 14.47 2.80 49.71
CA LYS A 51 13.46 3.83 49.37
C LYS A 51 12.06 3.41 49.79
N LEU A 52 11.69 2.14 49.63
CA LEU A 52 10.40 1.60 50.05
C LEU A 52 10.25 1.68 51.56
N GLN A 53 11.30 1.36 52.31
CA GLN A 53 11.30 1.48 53.76
C GLN A 53 11.16 2.95 54.18
N VAL A 54 11.91 3.86 53.56
CA VAL A 54 11.78 5.32 53.81
C VAL A 54 10.37 5.82 53.49
N ALA A 55 9.76 5.37 52.40
CA ALA A 55 8.40 5.74 52.02
C ALA A 55 7.36 5.19 53.03
N ARG A 56 7.55 3.97 53.54
CA ARG A 56 6.73 3.39 54.62
C ARG A 56 6.88 4.17 55.92
N ASP A 57 8.11 4.48 56.31
CA ASP A 57 8.39 5.24 57.52
C ASP A 57 7.80 6.65 57.44
N SER A 58 7.83 7.26 56.25
CA SER A 58 7.20 8.56 55.99
C SER A 58 5.69 8.54 56.20
N LEU A 59 5.01 7.44 55.84
CA LEU A 59 3.58 7.22 56.12
C LEU A 59 3.29 6.96 57.60
N ASN A 60 4.29 6.59 58.40
CA ASN A 60 4.17 6.45 59.86
C ASN A 60 4.71 7.68 60.61
N SER A 61 5.15 8.72 59.89
CA SER A 61 5.77 9.88 60.51
C SER A 61 4.74 10.71 61.31
N PRO A 62 5.18 11.39 62.38
CA PRO A 62 4.35 12.34 63.10
C PRO A 62 3.80 13.44 62.18
N THR A 63 4.59 13.84 61.17
CA THR A 63 4.20 14.85 60.18
C THR A 63 3.05 14.38 59.29
N TYR A 64 3.12 13.16 58.74
CA TYR A 64 2.01 12.59 57.96
C TYR A 64 0.76 12.39 58.82
N SER A 65 0.92 11.85 60.03
CA SER A 65 -0.20 11.65 60.96
C SER A 65 -0.90 12.96 61.29
N ARG A 66 -0.14 14.04 61.46
CA ARG A 66 -0.67 15.40 61.65
C ARG A 66 -1.42 15.88 60.42
N PHE A 67 -0.85 15.82 59.22
CA PHE A 67 -1.55 16.26 58.00
C PHE A 67 -2.81 15.43 57.72
N LEU A 68 -2.79 14.13 57.99
CA LEU A 68 -3.96 13.27 57.87
C LEU A 68 -5.04 13.65 58.90
N SER A 69 -4.66 13.96 60.13
CA SER A 69 -5.58 14.47 61.15
C SER A 69 -6.16 15.82 60.74
N GLU A 70 -5.34 16.77 60.32
CA GLU A 70 -5.78 18.08 59.83
C GLU A 70 -6.72 17.95 58.62
N TYR A 71 -6.43 17.03 57.70
CA TYR A 71 -7.31 16.72 56.57
C TYR A 71 -8.68 16.20 57.03
N ASN A 72 -8.70 15.25 57.96
CA ASN A 72 -9.95 14.71 58.52
C ASN A 72 -10.74 15.76 59.29
N ASP A 73 -10.07 16.61 60.08
CA ASP A 73 -10.70 17.72 60.80
C ASP A 73 -11.32 18.74 59.85
N VAL A 74 -10.65 19.05 58.73
CA VAL A 74 -11.20 19.94 57.69
C VAL A 74 -12.40 19.30 57.02
N LEU A 75 -12.38 18.00 56.75
CA LEU A 75 -13.55 17.28 56.22
C LEU A 75 -14.74 17.34 57.18
N GLU A 76 -14.49 17.16 58.48
CA GLU A 76 -15.54 17.26 59.50
C GLU A 76 -16.12 18.68 59.56
N LYS A 77 -15.27 19.71 59.55
CA LYS A 77 -15.71 21.12 59.49
C LYS A 77 -16.51 21.44 58.22
N ILE A 78 -16.10 20.93 57.06
CA ILE A 78 -16.88 21.09 55.82
C ILE A 78 -18.27 20.47 55.99
N ASN A 79 -18.34 19.29 56.62
CA ASN A 79 -19.61 18.61 56.84
C ASN A 79 -20.51 19.39 57.82
N ASP A 80 -19.94 19.96 58.88
CA ASP A 80 -20.67 20.83 59.82
C ASP A 80 -21.19 22.10 59.14
N GLU A 81 -20.34 22.83 58.40
CA GLU A 81 -20.74 24.03 57.65
C GLU A 81 -21.79 23.71 56.57
N THR A 82 -21.65 22.55 55.91
CA THR A 82 -22.64 22.06 54.93
C THR A 82 -23.97 21.77 55.61
N ARG A 83 -23.98 21.18 56.81
CA ARG A 83 -25.20 20.94 57.58
C ARG A 83 -25.89 22.25 57.96
N GLU A 84 -25.15 23.23 58.46
CA GLU A 84 -25.72 24.55 58.80
C GLU A 84 -26.24 25.29 57.57
N PHE A 85 -25.54 25.20 56.42
CA PHE A 85 -26.04 25.69 55.14
C PHE A 85 -27.38 25.05 54.77
N GLN A 86 -27.52 23.72 54.91
CA GLN A 86 -28.78 23.03 54.61
C GLN A 86 -29.91 23.43 55.56
N PHE A 87 -29.61 23.64 56.86
CA PHE A 87 -30.61 24.14 57.80
C PHE A 87 -31.04 25.58 57.50
N ALA A 88 -30.11 26.48 57.18
CA ALA A 88 -30.42 27.84 56.75
C ALA A 88 -31.27 27.83 55.48
N LYS A 89 -30.92 26.98 54.50
CA LYS A 89 -31.72 26.80 53.28
C LYS A 89 -33.14 26.31 53.58
N SER A 90 -33.29 25.28 54.41
CA SER A 90 -34.62 24.75 54.76
C SER A 90 -35.49 25.81 55.44
N ARG A 91 -34.92 26.60 56.36
CA ARG A 91 -35.63 27.72 57.01
C ARG A 91 -35.93 28.85 56.03
N GLY A 92 -35.02 29.15 55.11
CA GLY A 92 -35.21 30.12 54.04
C GLY A 92 -36.33 29.72 53.07
N ASP A 93 -36.37 28.47 52.63
CA ASP A 93 -37.42 27.94 51.76
C ASP A 93 -38.80 28.00 52.43
N GLU A 94 -38.88 27.71 53.74
CA GLU A 94 -40.09 27.88 54.54
C GLU A 94 -40.54 29.36 54.59
N ALA A 95 -39.63 30.27 54.94
CA ALA A 95 -39.91 31.71 54.98
C ALA A 95 -40.33 32.26 53.60
N TYR A 96 -39.68 31.81 52.52
CA TYR A 96 -40.04 32.15 51.15
C TYR A 96 -41.44 31.69 50.78
N TYR A 97 -41.82 30.46 51.17
CA TYR A 97 -43.17 29.94 50.94
C TYR A 97 -44.22 30.81 51.63
N PHE A 98 -44.04 31.13 52.91
CA PHE A 98 -44.99 31.96 53.67
C PHE A 98 -45.04 33.40 53.18
N TYR A 99 -43.90 34.01 52.84
CA TYR A 99 -43.84 35.33 52.21
C TYR A 99 -44.58 35.37 50.86
N LYS A 100 -44.35 34.39 49.99
CA LYS A 100 -45.06 34.28 48.70
C LYS A 100 -46.55 34.03 48.89
N LYS A 101 -46.95 33.28 49.92
CA LYS A 101 -48.35 33.05 50.26
C LYS A 101 -49.02 34.36 50.69
N SER A 102 -48.39 35.15 51.56
CA SER A 102 -48.94 36.44 52.01
C SER A 102 -49.19 37.38 50.83
N LEU A 103 -48.23 37.48 49.89
CA LEU A 103 -48.37 38.32 48.70
C LEU A 103 -49.57 37.92 47.83
N ARG A 104 -49.93 36.63 47.76
CA ARG A 104 -51.13 36.15 47.04
C ARG A 104 -52.42 36.46 47.80
N GLU A 105 -52.36 36.49 49.13
CA GLU A 105 -53.47 36.83 50.02
C GLU A 105 -53.68 38.35 50.14
N GLY A 106 -52.88 39.16 49.42
CA GLY A 106 -53.09 40.60 49.26
C GLY A 106 -52.39 41.47 50.30
N HIS A 107 -51.49 40.91 51.12
CA HIS A 107 -50.70 41.66 52.10
C HIS A 107 -49.23 41.21 52.15
N GLU A 108 -48.30 42.12 52.47
CA GLU A 108 -46.88 41.78 52.59
C GLU A 108 -46.55 41.41 54.05
N ASP A 109 -46.12 40.16 54.29
CA ASP A 109 -45.55 39.76 55.58
C ASP A 109 -44.06 40.13 55.63
N VAL A 110 -43.80 41.33 56.14
CA VAL A 110 -42.44 41.87 56.32
C VAL A 110 -41.63 41.03 57.32
N GLY A 111 -42.28 40.27 58.20
CA GLY A 111 -41.62 39.35 59.12
C GLY A 111 -40.99 38.16 58.41
N GLU A 112 -41.75 37.49 57.54
CA GLU A 112 -41.27 36.36 56.75
C GLU A 112 -40.25 36.78 55.68
N LYS A 113 -40.42 37.97 55.07
CA LYS A 113 -39.42 38.54 54.15
C LYS A 113 -38.05 38.74 54.82
N ARG A 114 -38.05 39.29 56.03
CA ARG A 114 -36.81 39.50 56.80
C ARG A 114 -36.17 38.17 57.20
N LYS A 115 -36.95 37.16 57.60
CA LYS A 115 -36.42 35.81 57.89
C LYS A 115 -35.79 35.18 56.65
N LEU A 116 -36.38 35.38 55.47
CA LEU A 116 -35.80 34.93 54.20
C LEU A 116 -34.44 35.59 53.97
N GLU A 117 -34.37 36.92 54.02
CA GLU A 117 -33.12 37.68 53.83
C GLU A 117 -32.04 37.28 54.86
N GLU A 118 -32.42 37.05 56.12
CA GLU A 118 -31.52 36.57 57.18
C GLU A 118 -30.97 35.17 56.89
N ASN A 119 -31.81 34.22 56.44
CA ASN A 119 -31.37 32.87 56.11
C ASN A 119 -30.55 32.83 54.80
N GLU A 120 -30.88 33.67 53.80
CA GLU A 120 -30.05 33.84 52.60
C GLU A 120 -28.65 34.39 52.94
N ALA A 121 -28.56 35.34 53.88
CA ALA A 121 -27.28 35.84 54.38
C ALA A 121 -26.49 34.76 55.15
N GLN A 122 -27.16 33.93 55.94
CA GLN A 122 -26.54 32.77 56.61
C GLN A 122 -26.03 31.76 55.57
N MET A 123 -26.82 31.43 54.55
CA MET A 123 -26.39 30.55 53.45
C MET A 123 -25.16 31.09 52.75
N ALA A 124 -25.12 32.38 52.41
CA ALA A 124 -23.96 33.01 51.78
C ALA A 124 -22.71 32.93 52.68
N THR A 125 -22.88 33.09 54.00
CA THR A 125 -21.81 32.99 54.99
C THR A 125 -21.23 31.57 55.07
N HIS A 126 -22.09 30.57 55.23
CA HIS A 126 -21.67 29.16 55.29
C HIS A 126 -21.09 28.69 53.95
N GLN A 127 -21.65 29.13 52.81
CA GLN A 127 -21.09 28.82 51.49
C GLN A 127 -19.67 29.38 51.32
N ALA A 128 -19.41 30.60 51.79
CA ALA A 128 -18.06 31.18 51.76
C ALA A 128 -17.10 30.49 52.75
N ALA A 129 -17.60 29.93 53.86
CA ALA A 129 -16.81 29.10 54.77
C ALA A 129 -16.45 27.76 54.12
N ILE A 130 -17.41 27.08 53.50
CA ILE A 130 -17.20 25.82 52.74
C ILE A 130 -16.14 26.03 51.67
N GLN A 131 -16.28 27.02 50.79
CA GLN A 131 -15.31 27.27 49.72
C GLN A 131 -13.88 27.48 50.24
N ARG A 132 -13.71 28.18 51.37
CA ARG A 132 -12.39 28.36 51.99
C ARG A 132 -11.83 27.06 52.56
N LEU A 133 -12.67 26.23 53.19
CA LEU A 133 -12.27 24.94 53.72
C LEU A 133 -11.94 23.94 52.60
N GLU A 134 -12.63 24.00 51.46
CA GLU A 134 -12.36 23.16 50.29
C GLU A 134 -10.96 23.40 49.71
N VAL A 135 -10.51 24.66 49.64
CA VAL A 135 -9.12 24.98 49.24
C VAL A 135 -8.11 24.32 50.18
N SER A 136 -8.38 24.35 51.49
CA SER A 136 -7.52 23.70 52.49
C SER A 136 -7.56 22.17 52.38
N ARG A 137 -8.75 21.58 52.17
CA ARG A 137 -8.95 20.15 51.91
C ARG A 137 -8.13 19.69 50.72
N ASP A 138 -8.18 20.42 49.60
CA ASP A 138 -7.52 20.03 48.36
C ASP A 138 -5.99 20.04 48.53
N PHE A 139 -5.45 21.09 49.15
CA PHE A 139 -4.02 21.15 49.49
C PHE A 139 -3.58 20.00 50.41
N LEU A 140 -4.35 19.72 51.48
CA LEU A 140 -4.05 18.64 52.42
C LEU A 140 -4.22 17.25 51.75
N PHE A 141 -5.21 17.09 50.88
CA PHE A 141 -5.41 15.87 50.10
C PHE A 141 -4.23 15.62 49.18
N GLU A 142 -3.79 16.62 48.40
CA GLU A 142 -2.60 16.51 47.54
C GLU A 142 -1.37 16.12 48.35
N THR A 143 -1.19 16.76 49.51
CA THR A 143 -0.07 16.49 50.42
C THR A 143 -0.13 15.04 50.92
N VAL A 144 -1.25 14.58 51.48
CA VAL A 144 -1.43 13.21 51.99
C VAL A 144 -1.30 12.17 50.86
N ASN A 145 -1.87 12.46 49.70
CA ASN A 145 -1.85 11.58 48.54
C ASN A 145 -0.44 11.44 47.95
N ALA A 146 0.37 12.50 47.97
CA ALA A 146 1.77 12.44 47.52
C ALA A 146 2.59 11.39 48.28
N TYR A 147 2.42 11.25 49.59
CA TYR A 147 3.07 10.19 50.37
C TYR A 147 2.64 8.78 49.91
N ARG A 148 1.35 8.59 49.63
CA ARG A 148 0.80 7.30 49.15
C ARG A 148 1.25 6.98 47.72
N LEU A 149 1.29 7.99 46.85
CA LEU A 149 1.77 7.86 45.47
C LEU A 149 3.26 7.53 45.42
N ASN A 150 4.08 8.13 46.28
CA ASN A 150 5.49 7.81 46.39
C ASN A 150 5.70 6.32 46.73
N LEU A 151 4.99 5.82 47.76
CA LEU A 151 5.02 4.39 48.10
C LEU A 151 4.65 3.51 46.89
N LYS A 152 3.56 3.85 46.20
CA LYS A 152 3.08 3.08 45.04
C LYS A 152 4.05 3.14 43.85
N SER A 153 4.70 4.27 43.61
CA SER A 153 5.74 4.41 42.58
C SER A 153 6.88 3.44 42.84
N VAL A 154 7.45 3.47 44.05
CA VAL A 154 8.56 2.59 44.42
C VAL A 154 8.14 1.10 44.36
N GLN A 155 6.89 0.78 44.74
CA GLN A 155 6.35 -0.58 44.58
C GLN A 155 6.28 -1.03 43.12
N ASN A 156 5.85 -0.15 42.20
CA ASN A 156 5.80 -0.45 40.78
C ASN A 156 7.21 -0.63 40.18
N GLU A 157 8.17 0.21 40.58
CA GLU A 157 9.57 0.08 40.15
C GLU A 157 10.17 -1.27 40.60
N ILE A 158 9.86 -1.73 41.81
CA ILE A 158 10.27 -3.06 42.29
C ILE A 158 9.57 -4.17 41.50
N ALA A 159 8.28 -4.02 41.19
CA ALA A 159 7.54 -5.01 40.39
C ALA A 159 8.09 -5.10 38.96
N ASP A 160 8.47 -3.98 38.36
CA ASP A 160 9.08 -3.93 37.03
C ASP A 160 10.44 -4.65 36.99
N LEU A 161 11.24 -4.60 38.06
CA LEU A 161 12.49 -5.39 38.15
C LEU A 161 12.24 -6.91 38.12
N HIS A 162 11.16 -7.41 38.71
CA HIS A 162 10.83 -8.84 38.71
C HIS A 162 10.01 -9.29 37.51
N LYS A 163 9.47 -8.36 36.72
CA LYS A 163 8.47 -8.62 35.68
C LYS A 163 8.85 -9.74 34.71
N ASN A 164 10.10 -9.77 34.27
CA ASN A 164 10.57 -10.79 33.33
C ASN A 164 10.69 -12.17 33.99
N ILE A 165 11.21 -12.23 35.22
CA ILE A 165 11.31 -13.48 36.00
C ILE A 165 9.89 -14.03 36.23
N GLU A 166 8.97 -13.21 36.74
CA GLU A 166 7.59 -13.60 36.98
C GLU A 166 6.88 -14.03 35.68
N LYS A 167 7.08 -13.32 34.56
CA LYS A 167 6.56 -13.67 33.24
C LYS A 167 6.94 -15.11 32.88
N TRP A 168 8.23 -15.45 32.97
CA TRP A 168 8.72 -16.77 32.55
C TRP A 168 8.34 -17.87 33.52
N GLU A 169 8.36 -17.61 34.83
CA GLU A 169 7.90 -18.57 35.83
C GLU A 169 6.42 -18.93 35.66
N ILE A 170 5.55 -17.94 35.38
CA ILE A 170 4.13 -18.19 35.11
C ILE A 170 3.98 -19.09 33.89
N LYS A 171 4.73 -18.84 32.81
CA LYS A 171 4.72 -19.71 31.62
C LYS A 171 5.22 -21.11 31.95
N LEU A 172 6.32 -21.25 32.69
CA LEU A 172 6.87 -22.55 33.10
C LEU A 172 5.86 -23.35 33.94
N ARG A 173 5.20 -22.69 34.91
CA ARG A 173 4.13 -23.32 35.69
C ARG A 173 3.00 -23.82 34.78
N ARG A 174 2.59 -23.06 33.77
CA ARG A 174 1.58 -23.51 32.80
C ARG A 174 2.04 -24.72 32.00
N ILE A 175 3.27 -24.71 31.48
CA ILE A 175 3.84 -25.83 30.71
C ILE A 175 3.92 -27.10 31.56
N ASN A 176 4.37 -27.00 32.81
CA ASN A 176 4.50 -28.16 33.71
C ASN A 176 3.15 -28.80 34.09
N HIS A 177 2.06 -28.03 34.04
CA HIS A 177 0.70 -28.51 34.31
C HIS A 177 -0.13 -28.71 33.04
N ALA A 178 0.46 -28.53 31.86
CA ALA A 178 -0.25 -28.68 30.60
C ALA A 178 -0.65 -30.14 30.36
N SER A 179 -1.89 -30.38 29.94
CA SER A 179 -2.39 -31.70 29.61
C SER A 179 -2.23 -32.00 28.13
N ILE A 180 -1.98 -33.28 27.81
CA ILE A 180 -1.96 -33.74 26.42
C ILE A 180 -3.39 -33.82 25.89
N GLU A 181 -3.72 -33.03 24.88
CA GLU A 181 -5.07 -32.94 24.33
C GLU A 181 -5.08 -32.63 22.83
N ILE A 182 -6.18 -32.97 22.15
CA ILE A 182 -6.36 -32.57 20.75
C ILE A 182 -6.82 -31.11 20.75
N LYS A 183 -6.04 -30.24 20.13
CA LYS A 183 -6.42 -28.85 19.86
C LYS A 183 -7.21 -28.84 18.56
N GLN A 184 -8.46 -28.38 18.60
CA GLN A 184 -9.32 -28.36 17.42
C GLN A 184 -10.01 -27.00 17.26
N VAL A 185 -9.94 -26.46 16.05
CA VAL A 185 -10.70 -25.29 15.61
C VAL A 185 -11.67 -25.73 14.53
N MET A 186 -12.92 -25.28 14.61
CA MET A 186 -13.95 -25.58 13.62
C MET A 186 -14.53 -24.28 13.09
N MET A 187 -14.46 -24.11 11.77
CA MET A 187 -15.12 -23.02 11.06
C MET A 187 -16.34 -23.60 10.37
N LEU A 188 -17.52 -23.42 10.97
CA LEU A 188 -18.74 -24.15 10.60
C LEU A 188 -19.20 -23.90 9.16
N ASP A 189 -18.96 -22.69 8.66
CA ASP A 189 -19.47 -22.23 7.37
C ASP A 189 -18.35 -21.87 6.37
N TYR A 190 -17.14 -22.40 6.56
CA TYR A 190 -15.99 -22.02 5.72
C TYR A 190 -16.01 -22.69 4.34
N ASP A 191 -16.18 -24.01 4.29
CA ASP A 191 -16.19 -24.75 3.03
C ASP A 191 -17.62 -24.83 2.45
N ARG A 192 -17.72 -25.20 1.18
CA ARG A 192 -18.98 -25.54 0.51
C ARG A 192 -18.92 -26.94 -0.07
N ASN A 193 -20.02 -27.68 0.00
CA ASN A 193 -20.15 -28.95 -0.72
C ASN A 193 -20.41 -28.69 -2.23
N PRO A 194 -20.40 -29.71 -3.10
CA PRO A 194 -20.70 -29.53 -4.54
C PRO A 194 -22.10 -28.98 -4.87
N PHE A 195 -23.04 -29.01 -3.92
CA PHE A 195 -24.38 -28.42 -4.04
C PHE A 195 -24.45 -26.98 -3.54
N GLY A 196 -23.36 -26.45 -2.98
CA GLY A 196 -23.26 -25.10 -2.43
C GLY A 196 -23.66 -24.98 -0.95
N ASP A 197 -23.94 -26.09 -0.26
CA ASP A 197 -24.29 -26.03 1.16
C ASP A 197 -23.05 -25.77 2.04
N PRO A 198 -23.17 -24.99 3.12
CA PRO A 198 -22.11 -24.80 4.10
C PRO A 198 -21.59 -26.13 4.66
N LYS A 199 -20.26 -26.22 4.77
CA LYS A 199 -19.54 -27.34 5.35
C LYS A 199 -18.46 -26.83 6.29
N ALA A 200 -18.36 -27.48 7.45
CA ALA A 200 -17.34 -27.14 8.42
C ALA A 200 -15.94 -27.49 7.91
N ARG A 201 -15.01 -26.54 8.00
CA ARG A 201 -13.57 -26.80 7.93
C ARG A 201 -13.06 -27.07 9.35
N VAL A 202 -12.41 -28.21 9.53
CA VAL A 202 -11.87 -28.64 10.83
C VAL A 202 -10.35 -28.57 10.75
N ASP A 203 -9.74 -27.93 11.74
CA ASP A 203 -8.29 -27.81 11.90
C ASP A 203 -7.83 -28.44 13.22
N ARG A 204 -6.78 -29.26 13.17
CA ARG A 204 -6.12 -29.83 14.36
C ARG A 204 -4.61 -29.64 14.35
N CYS A 205 -4.08 -28.74 13.53
CA CYS A 205 -2.63 -28.58 13.31
C CYS A 205 -1.90 -28.19 14.61
N GLN A 206 -2.55 -27.39 15.45
CA GLN A 206 -2.06 -26.98 16.77
C GLN A 206 -1.94 -28.14 17.77
N THR A 207 -2.40 -29.35 17.42
CA THR A 207 -2.15 -30.55 18.24
C THR A 207 -0.67 -30.95 18.20
N CYS A 208 0.03 -30.71 17.09
CA CYS A 208 1.46 -31.01 16.96
C CYS A 208 2.32 -29.73 16.95
N HIS A 209 1.82 -28.66 16.32
CA HIS A 209 2.52 -27.38 16.20
C HIS A 209 2.20 -26.46 17.39
N LEU A 210 2.57 -26.83 18.61
CA LEU A 210 2.18 -26.07 19.82
C LEU A 210 2.93 -24.74 19.99
N GLY A 211 4.16 -24.64 19.49
CA GLY A 211 5.01 -23.46 19.70
C GLY A 211 4.72 -22.26 18.81
N TRP A 212 3.73 -22.35 17.91
CA TRP A 212 3.43 -21.35 16.90
C TRP A 212 3.25 -19.91 17.44
N ASN A 213 2.78 -19.77 18.69
CA ASN A 213 2.54 -18.47 19.35
C ASN A 213 3.52 -18.18 20.50
N ASP A 214 4.54 -19.02 20.70
CA ASP A 214 5.44 -18.89 21.82
C ASP A 214 6.71 -18.12 21.44
N ASP A 215 6.86 -16.92 21.99
CA ASP A 215 8.04 -16.05 21.81
C ASP A 215 9.39 -16.71 22.20
N PHE A 216 9.37 -17.74 23.05
CA PHE A 216 10.57 -18.49 23.43
C PHE A 216 10.90 -19.67 22.47
N MET A 217 10.16 -19.80 21.36
CA MET A 217 10.29 -20.87 20.36
C MET A 217 10.78 -20.38 18.98
N GLU A 218 11.28 -19.15 18.88
CA GLU A 218 11.72 -18.51 17.62
C GLU A 218 12.65 -19.39 16.76
N ASP A 219 13.62 -20.06 17.38
CA ASP A 219 14.66 -20.89 16.73
C ASP A 219 14.50 -22.40 17.03
N ALA A 220 13.35 -22.82 17.55
CA ALA A 220 13.08 -24.22 17.83
C ALA A 220 12.97 -25.04 16.53
N PRO A 221 13.33 -26.34 16.54
CA PRO A 221 13.13 -27.19 15.37
C PRO A 221 11.64 -27.35 15.06
N GLN A 222 11.31 -27.48 13.78
CA GLN A 222 9.95 -27.88 13.37
C GLN A 222 9.60 -29.25 13.98
N PRO A 223 8.36 -29.45 14.50
CA PRO A 223 7.19 -28.59 14.37
C PRO A 223 6.99 -27.56 15.50
N PHE A 224 7.97 -27.37 16.39
CA PHE A 224 7.84 -26.58 17.62
C PHE A 224 8.19 -25.10 17.47
N ALA A 225 8.65 -24.69 16.29
CA ALA A 225 9.02 -23.31 16.00
C ALA A 225 7.85 -22.34 16.16
N GLN A 226 8.16 -21.11 16.55
CA GLN A 226 7.23 -19.99 16.43
C GLN A 226 6.86 -19.74 14.97
N HIS A 227 5.65 -19.22 14.73
CA HIS A 227 5.25 -18.79 13.40
C HIS A 227 6.18 -17.67 12.89
N PRO A 228 6.64 -17.73 11.62
CA PRO A 228 7.60 -16.76 11.08
C PRO A 228 7.02 -15.35 10.87
N LEU A 229 5.70 -15.20 10.95
CA LEU A 229 4.98 -13.93 10.78
C LEU A 229 3.99 -13.71 11.94
N PRO A 230 4.45 -13.42 13.16
CA PRO A 230 3.56 -13.24 14.32
C PRO A 230 2.61 -12.04 14.17
N GLU A 231 3.02 -10.98 13.46
CA GLU A 231 2.19 -9.80 13.18
C GLU A 231 1.00 -10.15 12.28
N LEU A 232 1.18 -11.06 11.32
CA LEU A 232 0.07 -11.55 10.49
C LEU A 232 -0.98 -12.27 11.32
N LEU A 233 -0.56 -13.02 12.34
CA LEU A 233 -1.47 -13.77 13.22
C LEU A 233 -2.28 -12.87 14.17
N GLN A 234 -1.83 -11.65 14.42
CA GLN A 234 -2.63 -10.64 15.12
C GLN A 234 -3.88 -10.25 14.30
N LEU A 235 -3.78 -10.31 12.97
CA LEU A 235 -4.89 -10.09 12.04
C LEU A 235 -5.69 -11.38 11.76
N HIS A 236 -5.01 -12.53 11.77
CA HIS A 236 -5.57 -13.85 11.48
C HIS A 236 -5.30 -14.82 12.62
N ASN A 237 -6.08 -14.75 13.71
CA ASN A 237 -5.84 -15.57 14.90
C ASN A 237 -6.14 -17.07 14.64
N PRO A 238 -5.12 -17.96 14.64
CA PRO A 238 -5.31 -19.39 14.40
C PRO A 238 -6.16 -20.11 15.44
N GLU A 239 -6.30 -19.59 16.66
CA GLU A 239 -7.20 -20.17 17.68
C GLU A 239 -8.68 -20.06 17.29
N LYS A 240 -9.01 -19.13 16.38
CA LYS A 240 -10.38 -18.94 15.85
C LYS A 240 -10.51 -19.38 14.40
N PHE A 241 -9.47 -19.16 13.61
CA PHE A 241 -9.47 -19.35 12.16
C PHE A 241 -8.75 -20.64 11.72
N GLY A 242 -8.03 -21.33 12.61
CA GLY A 242 -7.23 -22.49 12.25
C GLY A 242 -6.02 -22.16 11.37
N CYS A 243 -5.26 -23.18 11.00
CA CYS A 243 -4.07 -23.08 10.14
C CYS A 243 -4.39 -23.49 8.69
N THR A 244 -5.33 -24.42 8.49
CA THR A 244 -5.71 -25.01 7.20
C THR A 244 -6.26 -24.02 6.17
N PRO A 245 -6.91 -22.89 6.50
CA PRO A 245 -7.19 -21.85 5.50
C PRO A 245 -5.94 -21.25 4.86
N CYS A 246 -4.85 -21.11 5.63
CA CYS A 246 -3.60 -20.54 5.15
C CYS A 246 -2.69 -21.61 4.52
N HIS A 247 -2.62 -22.78 5.13
CA HIS A 247 -1.63 -23.81 4.77
C HIS A 247 -2.19 -24.97 3.96
N ARG A 248 -3.51 -25.12 3.85
CA ARG A 248 -4.19 -26.34 3.36
C ARG A 248 -3.86 -27.56 4.24
N GLY A 249 -3.91 -28.76 3.68
CA GLY A 249 -3.77 -30.03 4.41
C GLY A 249 -5.11 -30.62 4.87
N GLN A 250 -5.03 -31.80 5.47
CA GLN A 250 -6.18 -32.55 5.99
C GLN A 250 -6.35 -32.28 7.49
N GLY A 251 -6.96 -31.14 7.81
CA GLY A 251 -7.07 -30.67 9.20
C GLY A 251 -7.69 -31.65 10.23
N PRO A 252 -8.63 -32.56 9.90
CA PRO A 252 -9.09 -33.57 10.86
C PRO A 252 -8.05 -34.64 11.24
N ALA A 253 -7.00 -34.84 10.43
CA ALA A 253 -6.03 -35.90 10.64
C ALA A 253 -5.07 -35.57 11.79
N LEU A 254 -4.53 -36.62 12.42
CA LEU A 254 -3.66 -36.53 13.60
C LEU A 254 -2.30 -37.22 13.41
N THR A 255 -1.95 -37.51 12.16
CA THR A 255 -0.64 -38.06 11.78
C THR A 255 -0.06 -37.17 10.68
N ALA A 256 1.25 -36.91 10.73
CA ALA A 256 1.87 -35.93 9.84
C ALA A 256 1.58 -36.19 8.35
N GLY A 257 1.74 -37.44 7.88
CA GLY A 257 1.49 -37.78 6.48
C GLY A 257 0.06 -37.46 6.03
N PHE A 258 -0.95 -37.89 6.80
CA PHE A 258 -2.35 -37.58 6.46
C PHE A 258 -2.66 -36.09 6.66
N ALA A 259 -2.25 -35.48 7.78
CA ALA A 259 -2.50 -34.07 8.07
C ALA A 259 -1.90 -33.12 7.02
N HIS A 260 -0.73 -33.46 6.47
CA HIS A 260 -0.14 -32.71 5.37
C HIS A 260 -0.73 -33.07 4.00
N GLY A 261 -1.51 -34.16 3.91
CA GLY A 261 -2.09 -34.68 2.67
C GLY A 261 -1.17 -35.63 1.89
N ASP A 262 0.11 -35.71 2.24
CA ASP A 262 1.09 -36.57 1.55
C ASP A 262 0.78 -38.07 1.68
N GLY A 263 0.13 -38.46 2.76
CA GLY A 263 -0.26 -39.85 3.05
C GLY A 263 -1.62 -40.27 2.47
N ASP A 264 -2.39 -39.32 1.92
CA ASP A 264 -3.71 -39.57 1.35
C ASP A 264 -3.73 -39.11 -0.11
N HIS A 265 -3.48 -40.05 -1.02
CA HIS A 265 -3.48 -39.79 -2.46
C HIS A 265 -4.81 -39.22 -2.99
N TYR A 266 -5.91 -39.38 -2.26
CA TYR A 266 -7.22 -38.87 -2.66
C TYR A 266 -7.54 -37.49 -2.07
N TRP A 267 -6.68 -36.95 -1.19
CA TRP A 267 -6.89 -35.64 -0.59
C TRP A 267 -6.63 -34.52 -1.61
N GLU A 268 -7.62 -33.64 -1.79
CA GLU A 268 -7.62 -32.65 -2.88
C GLU A 268 -6.70 -31.45 -2.61
N ASN A 269 -6.43 -31.17 -1.34
CA ASN A 269 -5.74 -29.95 -0.91
C ASN A 269 -4.57 -30.28 0.01
N PRO A 270 -3.48 -30.89 -0.51
CA PRO A 270 -2.28 -31.11 0.29
C PRO A 270 -1.69 -29.78 0.78
N LEU A 271 -0.82 -29.87 1.78
CA LEU A 271 -0.18 -28.72 2.40
C LEU A 271 0.61 -27.90 1.36
N LEU A 272 0.43 -26.59 1.39
CA LEU A 272 1.21 -25.67 0.57
C LEU A 272 2.65 -25.58 1.08
N GLN A 273 3.62 -25.55 0.18
CA GLN A 273 5.03 -25.54 0.53
C GLN A 273 5.71 -24.20 0.18
N GLY A 274 6.59 -23.74 1.08
CA GLY A 274 7.37 -22.53 0.89
C GLY A 274 6.50 -21.31 0.57
N LYS A 275 6.80 -20.63 -0.55
CA LYS A 275 6.09 -19.43 -0.98
C LYS A 275 4.66 -19.69 -1.43
N GLU A 276 4.31 -20.93 -1.76
CA GLU A 276 2.97 -21.26 -2.26
C GLU A 276 1.87 -21.07 -1.22
N VAL A 277 2.23 -21.00 0.08
CA VAL A 277 1.31 -20.68 1.16
C VAL A 277 0.52 -19.39 0.91
N PHE A 278 1.13 -18.42 0.22
CA PHE A 278 0.46 -17.15 -0.09
C PHE A 278 -0.64 -17.29 -1.16
N ALA A 279 -0.74 -18.43 -1.84
CA ALA A 279 -1.83 -18.69 -2.79
C ALA A 279 -3.21 -18.64 -2.12
N SER A 280 -3.33 -19.18 -0.90
CA SER A 280 -4.63 -19.25 -0.23
C SER A 280 -5.12 -17.89 0.28
N CYS A 281 -4.25 -16.88 0.35
CA CYS A 281 -4.68 -15.49 0.61
C CYS A 281 -5.77 -15.05 -0.36
N ASN A 282 -5.77 -15.55 -1.60
CA ASN A 282 -6.76 -15.19 -2.60
C ASN A 282 -8.18 -15.68 -2.29
N GLU A 283 -8.34 -16.74 -1.48
CA GLU A 283 -9.66 -17.28 -1.09
C GLU A 283 -10.50 -16.22 -0.38
N CYS A 284 -9.88 -15.37 0.44
CA CYS A 284 -10.54 -14.27 1.15
C CYS A 284 -10.21 -12.87 0.59
N HIS A 285 -9.14 -12.74 -0.20
CA HIS A 285 -8.65 -11.45 -0.72
C HIS A 285 -8.58 -11.37 -2.26
N GLU A 286 -9.48 -12.07 -2.95
CA GLU A 286 -9.58 -12.10 -4.42
C GLU A 286 -9.49 -10.69 -5.05
N HIS A 287 -10.23 -9.73 -4.47
CA HIS A 287 -10.36 -8.38 -5.03
C HIS A 287 -9.25 -7.41 -4.63
N GLN A 288 -8.33 -7.79 -3.74
CA GLN A 288 -7.17 -6.97 -3.37
C GLN A 288 -6.08 -7.11 -4.42
N SER A 289 -5.64 -5.97 -4.97
CA SER A 289 -4.56 -5.93 -5.96
C SER A 289 -3.18 -5.94 -5.29
N SER A 290 -3.11 -5.55 -4.02
CA SER A 290 -1.90 -5.55 -3.19
C SER A 290 -2.24 -6.12 -1.82
N LEU A 291 -1.42 -7.06 -1.35
CA LEU A 291 -1.59 -7.78 -0.10
C LEU A 291 -0.38 -7.57 0.80
N GLY A 292 -0.59 -6.93 1.95
CA GLY A 292 0.44 -6.86 2.98
C GLY A 292 0.83 -8.26 3.45
N PHE A 293 2.12 -8.47 3.73
CA PHE A 293 2.71 -9.76 4.13
C PHE A 293 2.74 -10.85 3.04
N ALA A 294 2.23 -10.59 1.83
CA ALA A 294 2.21 -11.52 0.71
C ALA A 294 2.70 -10.84 -0.58
N ASP A 295 3.88 -10.22 -0.51
CA ASP A 295 4.46 -9.45 -1.61
C ASP A 295 4.67 -10.30 -2.86
N GLU A 296 5.08 -11.57 -2.71
CA GLU A 296 5.20 -12.49 -3.84
C GLU A 296 3.85 -12.74 -4.51
N PHE A 297 2.77 -12.88 -3.76
CA PHE A 297 1.45 -13.09 -4.37
C PHE A 297 0.94 -11.83 -5.07
N THR A 298 1.25 -10.65 -4.53
CA THR A 298 1.05 -9.37 -5.21
C THR A 298 1.82 -9.31 -6.54
N LYS A 299 3.09 -9.75 -6.57
CA LYS A 299 3.89 -9.86 -7.80
C LYS A 299 3.30 -10.87 -8.78
N ALA A 300 2.77 -11.99 -8.29
CA ALA A 300 2.11 -13.00 -9.12
C ALA A 300 0.86 -12.45 -9.81
N LYS A 301 -0.04 -11.77 -9.07
CA LYS A 301 -1.21 -11.08 -9.63
C LYS A 301 -0.81 -10.08 -10.72
N ARG A 302 0.23 -9.28 -10.46
CA ARG A 302 0.78 -8.32 -11.43
C ARG A 302 1.31 -9.00 -12.69
N LEU A 303 2.05 -10.10 -12.55
CA LEU A 303 2.62 -10.84 -13.66
C LEU A 303 1.55 -11.44 -14.59
N VAL A 304 0.43 -11.91 -14.04
CA VAL A 304 -0.72 -12.40 -14.83
C VAL A 304 -1.32 -11.29 -15.70
N ILE A 305 -1.50 -10.10 -15.12
CA ILE A 305 -2.00 -8.90 -15.83
C ILE A 305 -1.00 -8.46 -16.91
N GLU A 306 0.28 -8.34 -16.55
CA GLU A 306 1.34 -7.85 -17.44
C GLU A 306 1.67 -8.85 -18.57
N SER A 307 1.44 -10.15 -18.37
CA SER A 307 1.60 -11.20 -19.40
C SER A 307 0.37 -11.38 -20.30
N GLY A 308 -0.78 -10.82 -19.92
CA GLY A 308 -2.00 -10.88 -20.72
C GLY A 308 -2.73 -12.22 -20.72
N CYS A 309 -2.55 -13.05 -19.68
CA CYS A 309 -3.16 -14.37 -19.59
C CYS A 309 -4.70 -14.30 -19.73
N HIS A 310 -5.32 -13.26 -19.17
CA HIS A 310 -6.77 -12.98 -19.21
C HIS A 310 -7.34 -12.71 -20.61
N GLY A 311 -6.46 -12.47 -21.59
CA GLY A 311 -6.84 -12.28 -23.00
C GLY A 311 -7.22 -13.58 -23.70
N CYS A 312 -6.56 -14.70 -23.34
CA CYS A 312 -6.82 -16.01 -23.91
C CYS A 312 -7.58 -16.93 -22.96
N HIS A 313 -7.34 -16.79 -21.65
CA HIS A 313 -7.97 -17.57 -20.59
C HIS A 313 -9.04 -16.75 -19.88
N GLU A 314 -10.15 -17.39 -19.55
CA GLU A 314 -11.09 -16.78 -18.61
C GLU A 314 -10.53 -16.90 -17.19
N ILE A 315 -10.40 -15.76 -16.52
CA ILE A 315 -9.90 -15.66 -15.14
C ILE A 315 -10.84 -14.71 -14.40
N LYS A 316 -11.53 -15.22 -13.37
CA LYS A 316 -12.52 -14.46 -12.59
C LYS A 316 -11.86 -13.20 -12.01
N GLY A 317 -12.50 -12.04 -12.17
CA GLY A 317 -11.97 -10.76 -11.69
C GLY A 317 -10.94 -10.07 -12.61
N TYR A 318 -10.54 -10.70 -13.73
CA TYR A 318 -9.59 -10.14 -14.71
C TYR A 318 -10.19 -9.99 -16.11
N THR A 319 -11.43 -10.45 -16.33
CA THR A 319 -12.03 -10.55 -17.67
C THR A 319 -12.33 -9.21 -18.35
N ASP A 320 -12.43 -8.14 -17.56
CA ASP A 320 -12.71 -6.76 -17.95
C ASP A 320 -11.45 -5.91 -18.15
N LEU A 321 -10.27 -6.46 -17.88
CA LEU A 321 -9.02 -5.76 -18.10
C LEU A 321 -8.76 -5.55 -19.60
N PRO A 322 -8.21 -4.40 -19.99
CA PRO A 322 -7.94 -4.12 -21.39
C PRO A 322 -6.83 -5.02 -21.93
N LYS A 323 -6.80 -5.12 -23.26
CA LYS A 323 -5.80 -5.89 -24.00
C LYS A 323 -4.39 -5.34 -23.77
N ILE A 324 -3.41 -6.23 -23.60
CA ILE A 324 -2.04 -5.83 -23.27
C ILE A 324 -1.18 -5.51 -24.50
N GLY A 325 -1.47 -6.13 -25.64
CA GLY A 325 -0.77 -5.95 -26.89
C GLY A 325 -1.18 -4.64 -27.58
N PRO A 326 -0.29 -4.05 -28.39
CA PRO A 326 -0.61 -2.85 -29.16
C PRO A 326 -1.75 -3.12 -30.17
N GLU A 327 -2.48 -2.07 -30.50
CA GLU A 327 -3.43 -2.10 -31.60
C GLU A 327 -2.74 -2.36 -32.94
N LEU A 328 -3.32 -3.25 -33.75
CA LEU A 328 -2.79 -3.69 -35.05
C LEU A 328 -3.66 -3.28 -36.24
N THR A 329 -4.75 -2.55 -36.01
CA THR A 329 -5.73 -2.12 -37.05
C THR A 329 -5.10 -1.39 -38.24
N ARG A 330 -3.96 -0.71 -38.01
CA ARG A 330 -3.24 0.11 -39.00
C ARG A 330 -1.73 -0.09 -38.96
N ILE A 331 -1.26 -1.27 -38.56
CA ILE A 331 0.17 -1.58 -38.34
C ILE A 331 1.04 -1.33 -39.59
N GLY A 332 0.48 -1.46 -40.79
CA GLY A 332 1.17 -1.21 -42.06
C GLY A 332 1.65 0.24 -42.24
N HIS A 333 1.09 1.21 -41.51
CA HIS A 333 1.58 2.60 -41.51
C HIS A 333 2.82 2.81 -40.65
N LYS A 334 3.11 1.89 -39.73
CA LYS A 334 4.19 1.98 -38.76
C LYS A 334 5.44 1.21 -39.18
N THR A 335 5.26 0.05 -39.80
CA THR A 335 6.35 -0.87 -40.12
C THR A 335 6.06 -1.63 -41.41
N ARG A 336 7.05 -2.37 -41.90
CA ARG A 336 7.01 -3.06 -43.19
C ARG A 336 6.59 -4.53 -43.04
N ALA A 337 6.04 -5.12 -44.10
CA ALA A 337 5.59 -6.52 -44.12
C ALA A 337 6.69 -7.52 -43.72
N ASP A 338 7.92 -7.32 -44.21
CA ASP A 338 9.07 -8.18 -43.88
C ASP A 338 9.41 -8.15 -42.38
N TRP A 339 9.20 -7.00 -41.72
CA TRP A 339 9.42 -6.87 -40.29
C TRP A 339 8.32 -7.58 -39.51
N ILE A 340 7.04 -7.42 -39.90
CA ILE A 340 5.91 -8.12 -39.28
C ILE A 340 6.11 -9.63 -39.35
N PHE A 341 6.48 -10.16 -40.52
CA PHE A 341 6.73 -11.58 -40.72
C PHE A 341 7.80 -12.11 -39.75
N ARG A 342 8.97 -11.47 -39.68
CA ARG A 342 10.06 -11.89 -38.79
C ARG A 342 9.67 -11.78 -37.32
N TRP A 343 8.95 -10.72 -36.95
CA TRP A 343 8.43 -10.56 -35.60
C TRP A 343 7.50 -11.70 -35.21
N LEU A 344 6.61 -12.14 -36.10
CA LEU A 344 5.70 -13.27 -35.85
C LEU A 344 6.43 -14.61 -35.75
N LYS A 345 7.55 -14.78 -36.48
CA LYS A 345 8.38 -16.00 -36.44
C LYS A 345 9.15 -16.14 -35.12
N ASN A 346 9.82 -15.07 -34.68
CA ASN A 346 10.59 -15.10 -33.44
C ASN A 346 10.75 -13.69 -32.83
N PRO A 347 9.81 -13.23 -31.99
CA PRO A 347 9.90 -11.91 -31.35
C PRO A 347 11.19 -11.72 -30.53
N LYS A 348 11.65 -12.78 -29.85
CA LYS A 348 12.83 -12.73 -28.96
C LYS A 348 14.15 -12.58 -29.71
N GLU A 349 14.19 -12.96 -30.99
CA GLU A 349 15.33 -12.63 -31.84
C GLU A 349 15.47 -11.11 -31.98
N TYR A 350 14.36 -10.38 -32.19
CA TYR A 350 14.41 -8.92 -32.28
C TYR A 350 14.53 -8.26 -30.91
N ASN A 351 13.88 -8.75 -29.86
CA ASN A 351 14.00 -8.25 -28.49
C ASN A 351 13.90 -9.41 -27.48
N PRO A 352 15.02 -9.82 -26.85
CA PRO A 352 15.04 -10.90 -25.86
C PRO A 352 14.08 -10.71 -24.67
N HIS A 353 13.79 -9.45 -24.34
CA HIS A 353 12.97 -9.01 -23.20
C HIS A 353 11.53 -8.63 -23.62
N THR A 354 11.10 -9.03 -24.83
CA THR A 354 9.71 -8.79 -25.25
C THR A 354 8.73 -9.69 -24.52
N ARG A 355 7.55 -9.12 -24.23
CA ARG A 355 6.39 -9.87 -23.74
C ARG A 355 5.59 -10.59 -24.83
N MET A 356 5.85 -10.30 -26.11
CA MET A 356 5.20 -11.03 -27.19
C MET A 356 5.73 -12.47 -27.20
N PRO A 357 4.91 -13.48 -26.92
CA PRO A 357 5.37 -14.86 -26.86
C PRO A 357 5.61 -15.40 -28.28
N ASN A 358 6.38 -16.48 -28.39
CA ASN A 358 6.59 -17.15 -29.66
C ASN A 358 5.43 -18.12 -29.94
N PHE A 359 4.64 -17.83 -30.98
CA PHE A 359 3.51 -18.67 -31.40
C PHE A 359 3.94 -19.92 -32.19
N LEU A 360 5.22 -20.05 -32.53
CA LEU A 360 5.81 -21.13 -33.32
C LEU A 360 5.08 -21.32 -34.65
N LEU A 361 4.74 -20.19 -35.30
CA LEU A 361 4.07 -20.20 -36.59
C LEU A 361 5.00 -20.78 -37.66
N THR A 362 4.42 -21.63 -38.51
CA THR A 362 5.04 -21.99 -39.79
C THR A 362 5.24 -20.76 -40.66
N ASP A 363 6.07 -20.88 -41.68
CA ASP A 363 6.33 -19.80 -42.62
C ASP A 363 5.07 -19.35 -43.35
N GLU A 364 4.24 -20.30 -43.77
CA GLU A 364 2.98 -20.05 -44.46
C GLU A 364 1.98 -19.37 -43.51
N GLN A 365 1.94 -19.77 -42.23
CA GLN A 365 1.09 -19.13 -41.23
C GLN A 365 1.54 -17.70 -40.94
N ALA A 366 2.83 -17.46 -40.74
CA ALA A 366 3.36 -16.12 -40.47
C ALA A 366 3.16 -15.19 -41.68
N GLU A 367 3.38 -15.68 -42.90
CA GLU A 367 3.09 -14.94 -44.13
C GLU A 367 1.61 -14.58 -44.23
N ALA A 368 0.71 -15.55 -43.99
CA ALA A 368 -0.72 -15.34 -44.06
C ALA A 368 -1.20 -14.28 -43.05
N VAL A 369 -0.73 -14.34 -41.81
CA VAL A 369 -1.05 -13.33 -40.78
C VAL A 369 -0.50 -11.96 -41.20
N THR A 370 0.74 -11.89 -41.71
CA THR A 370 1.30 -10.64 -42.25
C THR A 370 0.44 -10.07 -43.38
N ALA A 371 0.01 -10.91 -44.34
CA ALA A 371 -0.84 -10.49 -45.46
C ALA A 371 -2.15 -9.89 -44.96
N TYR A 372 -2.81 -10.53 -43.99
CA TYR A 372 -4.03 -10.02 -43.37
C TYR A 372 -3.81 -8.67 -42.69
N LEU A 373 -2.75 -8.54 -41.88
CA LEU A 373 -2.43 -7.29 -41.18
C LEU A 373 -2.10 -6.13 -42.13
N VAL A 374 -1.43 -6.43 -43.25
CA VAL A 374 -1.17 -5.45 -44.32
C VAL A 374 -2.48 -5.04 -45.00
N ASP A 375 -3.35 -5.99 -45.33
CA ASP A 375 -4.64 -5.72 -45.97
C ASP A 375 -5.55 -4.83 -45.12
N VAL A 376 -5.76 -5.16 -43.84
CA VAL A 376 -6.60 -4.34 -42.96
C VAL A 376 -6.05 -2.94 -42.76
N SER A 377 -4.73 -2.77 -42.85
CA SER A 377 -4.05 -1.46 -42.79
C SER A 377 -4.23 -0.65 -44.07
N ARG A 378 -4.19 -1.27 -45.25
CA ARG A 378 -4.42 -0.58 -46.54
C ARG A 378 -5.83 0.01 -46.64
N ASN A 379 -6.79 -0.64 -45.98
CA ASN A 379 -8.18 -0.22 -45.93
C ASN A 379 -8.45 0.82 -44.81
N ASP A 380 -7.42 1.36 -44.17
CA ASP A 380 -7.54 2.42 -43.17
C ASP A 380 -7.27 3.81 -43.77
N GLN A 381 -7.99 4.84 -43.30
CA GLN A 381 -7.89 6.21 -43.81
C GLN A 381 -6.85 7.07 -43.06
N PHE A 382 -6.06 6.47 -42.17
CA PHE A 382 -5.10 7.22 -41.37
C PHE A 382 -3.98 7.83 -42.23
N SER A 383 -3.64 9.08 -41.92
CA SER A 383 -2.53 9.80 -42.53
C SER A 383 -1.82 10.64 -41.49
N TYR A 384 -0.54 10.92 -41.73
CA TYR A 384 0.27 11.81 -40.91
C TYR A 384 1.17 12.66 -41.81
N PRO A 385 1.59 13.85 -41.35
CA PRO A 385 2.46 14.71 -42.13
C PRO A 385 3.81 14.06 -42.43
N THR A 386 4.31 14.24 -43.65
CA THR A 386 5.63 13.74 -44.09
C THR A 386 6.65 14.88 -44.18
N GLY A 387 7.93 14.58 -43.95
CA GLY A 387 9.06 15.51 -44.03
C GLY A 387 9.30 16.36 -42.79
N LEU A 388 8.44 16.28 -41.76
CA LEU A 388 8.54 17.14 -40.57
C LEU A 388 9.67 16.75 -39.60
N TYR A 389 10.26 15.57 -39.76
CA TYR A 389 11.37 15.09 -38.93
C TYR A 389 12.72 15.76 -39.26
N ALA A 390 12.84 16.43 -40.41
CA ALA A 390 14.11 16.98 -40.89
C ALA A 390 14.63 18.11 -39.98
N GLY A 391 15.95 18.23 -39.89
CA GLY A 391 16.63 19.29 -39.12
C GLY A 391 16.90 18.95 -37.65
N GLY A 392 16.81 17.68 -37.26
CA GLY A 392 17.21 17.21 -35.92
C GLY A 392 18.70 16.84 -35.82
N GLU A 393 19.23 16.81 -34.60
CA GLU A 393 20.60 16.39 -34.27
C GLU A 393 20.60 15.18 -33.33
N VAL A 394 21.37 14.14 -33.67
CA VAL A 394 21.47 12.88 -32.92
C VAL A 394 21.89 13.12 -31.46
N ARG A 395 22.90 13.96 -31.21
CA ARG A 395 23.42 14.23 -29.86
C ARG A 395 22.38 14.90 -28.97
N ARG A 396 21.68 15.90 -29.48
CA ARG A 396 20.56 16.54 -28.76
C ARG A 396 19.41 15.57 -28.53
N GLY A 397 19.11 14.72 -29.53
CA GLY A 397 18.08 13.70 -29.42
C GLY A 397 18.34 12.72 -28.29
N LYS A 398 19.59 12.25 -28.18
CA LYS A 398 20.03 11.40 -27.08
C LYS A 398 19.85 12.08 -25.73
N GLN A 399 20.29 13.33 -25.60
CA GLN A 399 20.13 14.11 -24.37
C GLN A 399 18.65 14.27 -23.97
N VAL A 400 17.77 14.53 -24.94
CA VAL A 400 16.31 14.60 -24.68
C VAL A 400 15.79 13.27 -24.15
N VAL A 401 16.13 12.15 -24.81
CA VAL A 401 15.70 10.80 -24.38
C VAL A 401 16.14 10.49 -22.94
N GLU A 402 17.36 10.85 -22.56
CA GLU A 402 17.94 10.59 -21.25
C GLU A 402 17.35 11.47 -20.13
N THR A 403 16.89 12.68 -20.46
CA THR A 403 16.53 13.68 -19.44
C THR A 403 15.02 13.88 -19.25
N VAL A 404 14.22 13.82 -20.33
CA VAL A 404 12.78 14.18 -20.27
C VAL A 404 11.89 13.06 -19.72
N GLY A 405 12.45 11.86 -19.54
CA GLY A 405 11.77 10.71 -18.91
C GLY A 405 11.46 9.54 -19.82
N CYS A 406 11.98 9.49 -21.06
CA CYS A 406 11.75 8.35 -21.96
C CYS A 406 12.26 7.04 -21.35
N LEU A 407 13.43 7.09 -20.70
CA LEU A 407 14.07 5.95 -20.05
C LEU A 407 13.36 5.46 -18.77
N ALA A 408 12.32 6.16 -18.32
CA ALA A 408 11.45 5.62 -17.29
C ALA A 408 10.82 4.30 -17.79
N CYS A 409 10.31 4.30 -19.02
CA CYS A 409 9.58 3.15 -19.56
C CYS A 409 10.37 2.38 -20.62
N HIS A 410 11.20 3.08 -21.40
CA HIS A 410 11.95 2.52 -22.52
C HIS A 410 13.38 2.16 -22.12
N VAL A 411 13.90 1.10 -22.72
CA VAL A 411 15.30 0.73 -22.60
C VAL A 411 16.02 1.04 -23.92
N VAL A 412 17.28 1.47 -23.80
CA VAL A 412 18.23 1.67 -24.91
C VAL A 412 19.57 1.07 -24.50
N GLY A 413 20.23 0.35 -25.41
CA GLY A 413 21.45 -0.40 -25.17
C GLY A 413 21.23 -1.56 -24.20
N ASP A 414 22.25 -1.81 -23.38
CA ASP A 414 22.30 -2.93 -22.44
C ASP A 414 21.86 -2.52 -21.02
N GLU A 415 21.11 -1.42 -20.86
CA GLU A 415 20.62 -0.98 -19.55
C GLU A 415 19.65 -2.00 -18.95
N THR A 416 19.92 -2.44 -17.71
CA THR A 416 19.22 -3.51 -17.00
C THR A 416 18.68 -3.11 -15.64
N LYS A 417 19.16 -2.00 -15.04
CA LYS A 417 18.94 -1.66 -13.62
C LYS A 417 17.46 -1.65 -13.24
N VAL A 418 16.60 -1.05 -14.09
CA VAL A 418 15.15 -0.99 -13.85
C VAL A 418 14.53 -2.40 -13.83
N ARG A 419 14.93 -3.28 -14.75
CA ARG A 419 14.42 -4.67 -14.80
C ARG A 419 14.87 -5.46 -13.57
N GLU A 420 16.12 -5.30 -13.18
CA GLU A 420 16.73 -5.97 -12.02
C GLU A 420 16.02 -5.58 -10.72
N ILE A 421 15.81 -4.28 -10.49
CA ILE A 421 15.11 -3.77 -9.29
C ILE A 421 13.65 -4.23 -9.26
N ARG A 422 12.99 -4.30 -10.43
CA ARG A 422 11.62 -4.83 -10.52
C ARG A 422 11.54 -6.35 -10.39
N GLY A 423 12.66 -7.07 -10.51
CA GLY A 423 12.70 -8.54 -10.54
C GLY A 423 11.96 -9.12 -11.74
N THR A 424 11.99 -8.45 -12.90
CA THR A 424 11.24 -8.87 -14.11
C THR A 424 12.18 -9.18 -15.26
N SER A 425 11.84 -10.17 -16.10
CA SER A 425 12.65 -10.53 -17.26
C SER A 425 12.37 -9.71 -18.53
N TYR A 426 11.39 -8.80 -18.48
CA TYR A 426 10.85 -8.10 -19.63
C TYR A 426 10.77 -6.58 -19.42
N ASP A 427 10.68 -5.85 -20.54
CA ASP A 427 10.51 -4.41 -20.55
C ASP A 427 9.03 -4.00 -20.46
N ILE A 428 8.77 -2.88 -19.76
CA ILE A 428 7.43 -2.29 -19.66
C ILE A 428 6.97 -1.77 -21.02
N ALA A 429 7.82 -0.96 -21.66
CA ALA A 429 7.57 -0.40 -22.99
C ALA A 429 8.51 -1.02 -24.03
N PRO A 430 8.23 -0.85 -25.34
CA PRO A 430 9.10 -1.37 -26.38
C PRO A 430 10.53 -0.83 -26.27
N GLU A 431 11.48 -1.74 -26.23
CA GLU A 431 12.92 -1.50 -26.36
C GLU A 431 13.23 -0.68 -27.65
N LEU A 432 14.15 0.29 -27.55
CA LEU A 432 14.43 1.30 -28.60
C LEU A 432 15.76 1.13 -29.34
N THR A 433 16.68 0.28 -28.89
CA THR A 433 18.04 0.03 -29.44
C THR A 433 18.08 -0.26 -30.93
N ARG A 434 16.99 -0.83 -31.47
CA ARG A 434 16.88 -1.18 -32.90
C ARG A 434 15.72 -0.50 -33.62
N VAL A 435 15.10 0.50 -33.01
CA VAL A 435 13.83 1.06 -33.50
C VAL A 435 13.94 1.68 -34.89
N GLY A 436 15.10 2.20 -35.27
CA GLY A 436 15.38 2.77 -36.60
C GLY A 436 15.34 1.74 -37.74
N SER A 437 15.41 0.44 -37.43
CA SER A 437 15.18 -0.65 -38.40
C SER A 437 13.73 -1.14 -38.44
N LYS A 438 12.86 -0.62 -37.56
CA LYS A 438 11.46 -1.04 -37.44
C LYS A 438 10.49 -0.01 -38.01
N VAL A 439 10.69 1.27 -37.73
CA VAL A 439 9.74 2.34 -38.07
C VAL A 439 10.35 3.38 -39.01
N GLY A 440 9.49 4.06 -39.77
CA GLY A 440 9.91 5.20 -40.59
C GLY A 440 10.04 6.49 -39.77
N PRO A 441 10.86 7.46 -40.22
CA PRO A 441 11.11 8.72 -39.50
C PRO A 441 9.86 9.61 -39.40
N ASP A 442 9.02 9.66 -40.44
CA ASP A 442 7.77 10.42 -40.43
C ASP A 442 6.78 9.89 -39.39
N TRP A 443 6.62 8.56 -39.34
CA TRP A 443 5.81 7.90 -38.31
C TRP A 443 6.37 8.15 -36.92
N ALA A 444 7.70 8.05 -36.75
CA ALA A 444 8.35 8.28 -35.47
C ALA A 444 8.11 9.70 -34.96
N TYR A 445 8.17 10.70 -35.86
CA TYR A 445 7.89 12.10 -35.52
C TYR A 445 6.45 12.30 -35.05
N ASP A 446 5.47 11.81 -35.81
CA ASP A 446 4.05 11.86 -35.44
C ASP A 446 3.81 11.17 -34.08
N TRP A 447 4.39 9.99 -33.90
CA TRP A 447 4.25 9.20 -32.68
C TRP A 447 4.82 9.90 -31.44
N VAL A 448 6.07 10.39 -31.48
CA VAL A 448 6.68 11.02 -30.29
C VAL A 448 6.03 12.37 -29.98
N ARG A 449 5.47 13.05 -30.98
CA ARG A 449 4.82 14.36 -30.83
C ARG A 449 3.39 14.23 -30.30
N ASN A 450 2.62 13.27 -30.81
CA ASN A 450 1.24 13.01 -30.44
C ASN A 450 0.87 11.52 -30.62
N PRO A 451 1.22 10.64 -29.65
CA PRO A 451 0.94 9.21 -29.75
C PRO A 451 -0.54 8.86 -30.00
N ARG A 452 -1.45 9.70 -29.50
CA ARG A 452 -2.91 9.50 -29.65
C ARG A 452 -3.45 9.78 -31.04
N HIS A 453 -2.69 10.50 -31.87
CA HIS A 453 -3.05 10.66 -33.28
C HIS A 453 -3.06 9.30 -33.98
N TYR A 454 -2.04 8.48 -33.74
CA TYR A 454 -1.94 7.12 -34.27
C TYR A 454 -2.87 6.13 -33.53
N ASN A 455 -2.85 6.14 -32.19
CA ASN A 455 -3.68 5.24 -31.36
C ASN A 455 -4.35 6.01 -30.21
N PRO A 456 -5.67 6.28 -30.28
CA PRO A 456 -6.41 7.04 -29.27
C PRO A 456 -6.40 6.44 -27.86
N THR A 457 -6.13 5.14 -27.72
CA THR A 457 -6.12 4.40 -26.44
C THR A 457 -4.72 4.02 -25.98
N THR A 458 -3.67 4.58 -26.61
CA THR A 458 -2.30 4.23 -26.26
C THR A 458 -1.93 4.63 -24.84
N LYS A 459 -1.13 3.76 -24.19
CA LYS A 459 -0.49 4.03 -22.91
C LYS A 459 0.77 4.89 -23.04
N MET A 460 1.29 5.08 -24.26
CA MET A 460 2.43 5.98 -24.49
C MET A 460 1.98 7.43 -24.26
N PRO A 461 2.47 8.10 -23.21
CA PRO A 461 2.00 9.44 -22.90
C PRO A 461 2.65 10.48 -23.82
N SER A 462 2.05 11.67 -23.87
CA SER A 462 2.75 12.83 -24.43
C SER A 462 3.71 13.41 -23.39
N LEU A 463 4.98 13.50 -23.75
CA LEU A 463 6.02 14.24 -22.98
C LEU A 463 6.08 15.73 -23.37
N ARG A 464 5.10 16.20 -24.15
CA ARG A 464 4.94 17.60 -24.58
C ARG A 464 6.21 18.14 -25.24
N LEU A 465 6.84 17.32 -26.09
CA LEU A 465 8.04 17.71 -26.84
C LEU A 465 7.74 18.91 -27.74
N THR A 466 8.69 19.84 -27.83
CA THR A 466 8.68 20.86 -28.88
C THR A 466 8.95 20.22 -30.24
N ASP A 467 8.66 20.93 -31.33
CA ASP A 467 8.91 20.40 -32.67
C ASP A 467 10.39 20.13 -32.91
N GLN A 468 11.29 20.94 -32.33
CA GLN A 468 12.73 20.71 -32.41
C GLN A 468 13.18 19.51 -31.57
N GLU A 469 12.67 19.38 -30.34
CA GLU A 469 12.94 18.20 -29.50
C GLU A 469 12.48 16.91 -30.20
N ALA A 470 11.29 16.93 -30.82
CA ALA A 470 10.78 15.79 -31.56
C ALA A 470 11.68 15.43 -32.77
N LYS A 471 12.14 16.42 -33.54
CA LYS A 471 13.11 16.21 -34.65
C LYS A 471 14.43 15.60 -34.16
N ASP A 472 14.97 16.15 -33.07
CA ASP A 472 16.21 15.68 -32.46
C ASP A 472 16.06 14.23 -31.98
N VAL A 473 14.98 13.92 -31.25
CA VAL A 473 14.65 12.56 -30.79
C VAL A 473 14.53 11.61 -31.97
N VAL A 474 13.79 11.95 -33.03
CA VAL A 474 13.67 11.10 -34.23
C VAL A 474 15.04 10.86 -34.87
N SER A 475 15.88 11.88 -34.96
CA SER A 475 17.24 11.73 -35.52
C SER A 475 18.07 10.73 -34.71
N TYR A 476 17.97 10.76 -33.38
CA TYR A 476 18.58 9.76 -32.51
C TYR A 476 17.97 8.36 -32.70
N LEU A 477 16.65 8.22 -32.65
CA LEU A 477 15.97 6.92 -32.83
C LEU A 477 16.28 6.28 -34.19
N MET A 478 16.43 7.07 -35.25
CA MET A 478 16.79 6.58 -36.59
C MET A 478 18.27 6.18 -36.71
N SER A 479 19.12 6.61 -35.78
CA SER A 479 20.51 6.12 -35.68
C SER A 479 20.59 4.74 -35.02
N LEU A 480 19.57 4.35 -34.24
CA LEU A 480 19.48 3.07 -33.53
C LEU A 480 18.98 1.96 -34.46
N LYS A 481 19.90 1.37 -35.24
CA LYS A 481 19.58 0.35 -36.26
C LYS A 481 20.01 -1.05 -35.83
N ASP A 482 19.24 -2.03 -36.28
CA ASP A 482 19.65 -3.44 -36.27
C ASP A 482 20.72 -3.69 -37.34
N GLU A 483 21.93 -4.03 -36.91
CA GLU A 483 23.07 -4.32 -37.79
C GLU A 483 23.07 -5.75 -38.36
N ARG A 484 22.19 -6.62 -37.86
CA ARG A 484 22.11 -8.01 -38.31
C ARG A 484 21.59 -8.09 -39.74
N ARG A 485 22.17 -9.01 -40.52
CA ARG A 485 21.69 -9.32 -41.87
C ARG A 485 20.54 -10.32 -41.77
N HIS A 486 19.41 -9.94 -42.34
CA HIS A 486 18.21 -10.78 -42.40
C HIS A 486 17.99 -11.25 -43.83
N GLU A 487 17.65 -12.52 -44.01
CA GLU A 487 17.29 -13.07 -45.32
C GLU A 487 16.00 -12.39 -45.82
N GLN A 488 16.00 -11.96 -47.08
CA GLN A 488 14.84 -11.34 -47.70
C GLN A 488 13.95 -12.42 -48.32
N LYS A 489 12.80 -12.66 -47.72
CA LYS A 489 11.74 -13.50 -48.28
C LYS A 489 10.74 -12.64 -49.05
N ALA A 490 10.43 -13.02 -50.28
CA ALA A 490 9.30 -12.43 -51.01
C ALA A 490 7.99 -12.94 -50.36
N LEU A 491 7.16 -12.02 -49.89
CA LEU A 491 5.89 -12.33 -49.21
C LEU A 491 4.70 -12.03 -50.14
N ASP A 492 3.76 -12.95 -50.25
CA ASP A 492 2.48 -12.73 -50.92
C ASP A 492 1.48 -12.05 -49.96
N VAL A 493 1.50 -10.72 -49.98
CA VAL A 493 0.64 -9.87 -49.14
C VAL A 493 -0.58 -9.31 -49.88
N SER A 494 -0.93 -9.89 -51.03
CA SER A 494 -2.04 -9.41 -51.87
C SER A 494 -3.01 -10.50 -52.28
N SER A 495 -2.62 -11.77 -52.24
CA SER A 495 -3.51 -12.87 -52.55
C SER A 495 -4.67 -12.97 -51.56
N ALA A 496 -5.90 -12.94 -52.08
CA ALA A 496 -7.11 -13.12 -51.30
C ALA A 496 -7.14 -14.46 -50.54
N ALA A 497 -6.54 -15.52 -51.11
CA ALA A 497 -6.46 -16.82 -50.45
C ALA A 497 -5.51 -16.78 -49.23
N VAL A 498 -4.38 -16.10 -49.35
CA VAL A 498 -3.39 -15.93 -48.27
C VAL A 498 -3.96 -15.03 -47.16
N ILE A 499 -4.62 -13.93 -47.53
CA ILE A 499 -5.31 -13.03 -46.58
C ILE A 499 -6.38 -13.79 -45.78
N LYS A 500 -7.24 -14.58 -46.46
CA LYS A 500 -8.27 -15.40 -45.80
C LYS A 500 -7.66 -16.47 -44.88
N ARG A 501 -6.52 -17.06 -45.27
CA ARG A 501 -5.78 -17.96 -44.38
C ARG A 501 -5.26 -17.22 -43.15
N GLY A 502 -4.78 -15.99 -43.31
CA GLY A 502 -4.31 -15.14 -42.22
C GLY A 502 -5.39 -14.86 -41.19
N GLU A 503 -6.59 -14.51 -41.64
CA GLU A 503 -7.76 -14.37 -40.79
C GLU A 503 -8.02 -15.65 -39.96
N SER A 504 -7.95 -16.82 -40.61
CA SER A 504 -8.16 -18.11 -39.94
C SER A 504 -7.08 -18.40 -38.90
N VAL A 505 -5.81 -18.09 -39.18
CA VAL A 505 -4.69 -18.29 -38.25
C VAL A 505 -4.80 -17.35 -37.05
N ILE A 506 -5.17 -16.09 -37.26
CA ILE A 506 -5.41 -15.12 -36.16
C ILE A 506 -6.47 -15.65 -35.20
N ARG A 507 -7.59 -16.19 -35.73
CA ARG A 507 -8.66 -16.80 -34.93
C ARG A 507 -8.16 -18.04 -34.19
N GLU A 508 -7.42 -18.89 -34.88
CA GLU A 508 -6.94 -20.18 -34.36
C GLU A 508 -5.97 -20.03 -33.18
N PHE A 509 -5.08 -19.04 -33.25
CA PHE A 509 -4.10 -18.75 -32.19
C PHE A 509 -4.57 -17.67 -31.20
N GLY A 510 -5.73 -17.07 -31.43
CA GLY A 510 -6.32 -16.06 -30.54
C GLY A 510 -5.50 -14.79 -30.40
N CYS A 511 -4.88 -14.30 -31.49
CA CYS A 511 -4.06 -13.08 -31.43
C CYS A 511 -4.90 -11.87 -30.96
N ASN A 512 -6.22 -11.89 -31.20
CA ASN A 512 -7.19 -10.91 -30.71
C ASN A 512 -7.32 -10.90 -29.18
N GLY A 513 -6.89 -11.94 -28.46
CA GLY A 513 -6.88 -11.94 -26.99
C GLY A 513 -5.94 -10.87 -26.42
N CYS A 514 -4.80 -10.64 -27.10
CA CYS A 514 -3.84 -9.61 -26.71
C CYS A 514 -3.91 -8.35 -27.57
N HIS A 515 -4.39 -8.42 -28.81
CA HIS A 515 -4.37 -7.30 -29.75
C HIS A 515 -5.76 -6.82 -30.13
N VAL A 516 -5.90 -5.52 -30.40
CA VAL A 516 -7.04 -4.98 -31.15
C VAL A 516 -6.74 -5.16 -32.64
N ILE A 517 -7.55 -5.96 -33.33
CA ILE A 517 -7.41 -6.31 -34.74
C ILE A 517 -8.76 -6.06 -35.41
N ARG A 518 -8.77 -5.34 -36.53
CA ARG A 518 -9.99 -5.04 -37.29
C ARG A 518 -10.65 -6.34 -37.72
N GLY A 519 -11.94 -6.51 -37.46
CA GLY A 519 -12.71 -7.72 -37.79
C GLY A 519 -12.76 -8.79 -36.69
N PHE A 520 -12.05 -8.59 -35.57
CA PHE A 520 -11.97 -9.51 -34.44
C PHE A 520 -12.50 -8.91 -33.13
N GLU A 521 -13.23 -7.79 -33.20
CA GLU A 521 -13.68 -7.04 -32.02
C GLU A 521 -14.68 -7.82 -31.16
N LYS A 522 -15.41 -8.76 -31.77
CA LYS A 522 -16.44 -9.58 -31.12
C LYS A 522 -15.98 -11.01 -30.82
N GLU A 523 -14.73 -11.34 -31.14
CA GLU A 523 -14.21 -12.69 -30.98
C GLU A 523 -13.95 -13.00 -29.51
N GLY A 524 -14.35 -14.20 -29.09
CA GLY A 524 -14.21 -14.67 -27.73
C GLY A 524 -12.78 -15.09 -27.37
N ARG A 525 -12.64 -15.61 -26.15
CA ARG A 525 -11.41 -16.23 -25.67
C ARG A 525 -11.22 -17.59 -26.33
N VAL A 526 -9.96 -17.96 -26.63
CA VAL A 526 -9.62 -19.18 -27.38
C VAL A 526 -9.17 -20.35 -26.49
N SER A 527 -9.01 -20.14 -25.18
CA SER A 527 -8.46 -21.14 -24.27
C SER A 527 -9.38 -21.48 -23.11
N VAL A 528 -8.98 -22.50 -22.35
CA VAL A 528 -9.70 -22.99 -21.18
C VAL A 528 -9.73 -21.93 -20.07
N ALA A 529 -10.78 -21.94 -19.25
CA ALA A 529 -10.86 -21.11 -18.06
C ALA A 529 -9.82 -21.55 -17.02
N LEU A 530 -9.18 -20.58 -16.37
CA LEU A 530 -8.21 -20.81 -15.29
C LEU A 530 -8.78 -20.57 -13.89
N SER A 531 -9.98 -19.97 -13.75
CA SER A 531 -10.61 -19.62 -12.46
C SER A 531 -10.86 -20.78 -11.49
N ASN A 532 -10.60 -22.04 -11.90
CA ASN A 532 -10.69 -23.22 -11.04
C ASN A 532 -9.48 -24.16 -11.24
N PHE A 533 -8.41 -23.66 -11.83
CA PHE A 533 -7.29 -24.50 -12.27
C PHE A 533 -6.57 -25.14 -11.08
N GLY A 534 -6.53 -24.46 -9.92
CA GLY A 534 -5.88 -24.95 -8.70
C GLY A 534 -6.50 -26.23 -8.13
N ARG A 535 -7.76 -26.56 -8.49
CA ARG A 535 -8.45 -27.79 -8.05
C ARG A 535 -8.32 -28.96 -9.03
N LYS A 536 -7.72 -28.76 -10.20
CA LYS A 536 -7.57 -29.85 -11.19
C LYS A 536 -6.68 -30.94 -10.61
N LYS A 537 -7.16 -32.18 -10.62
CA LYS A 537 -6.36 -33.34 -10.21
C LYS A 537 -5.42 -33.77 -11.33
N VAL A 538 -4.38 -34.52 -10.98
CA VAL A 538 -3.37 -35.00 -11.93
C VAL A 538 -4.02 -35.86 -13.02
N GLU A 539 -5.07 -36.62 -12.69
CA GLU A 539 -5.80 -37.48 -13.62
C GLU A 539 -6.62 -36.69 -14.65
N GLU A 540 -6.89 -35.40 -14.37
CA GLU A 540 -7.56 -34.47 -15.28
C GLU A 540 -6.57 -33.69 -16.17
N MET A 541 -5.27 -33.99 -16.05
CA MET A 541 -4.21 -33.35 -16.82
C MET A 541 -3.69 -34.27 -17.92
N ASP A 542 -3.51 -33.70 -19.11
CA ASP A 542 -2.94 -34.40 -20.25
C ASP A 542 -1.42 -34.23 -20.28
N PHE A 543 -0.69 -35.32 -20.10
CA PHE A 543 0.78 -35.38 -20.13
C PHE A 543 1.34 -35.74 -21.53
N GLY A 544 0.47 -35.91 -22.53
CA GLY A 544 0.87 -36.27 -23.89
C GLY A 544 1.79 -37.49 -23.92
N ASP A 545 2.79 -37.46 -24.80
CA ASP A 545 3.76 -38.54 -25.00
C ASP A 545 5.10 -38.28 -24.25
N THR A 546 5.05 -37.64 -23.08
CA THR A 546 6.25 -37.18 -22.35
C THR A 546 6.62 -38.05 -21.15
N ASP A 547 7.90 -38.00 -20.75
CA ASP A 547 8.42 -38.64 -19.53
C ASP A 547 8.42 -37.69 -18.30
N VAL A 548 7.70 -36.56 -18.38
CA VAL A 548 7.62 -35.61 -17.26
C VAL A 548 6.94 -36.31 -16.07
N PRO A 549 7.42 -36.18 -14.83
CA PRO A 549 6.75 -36.76 -13.68
C PRO A 549 5.28 -36.32 -13.60
N HIS A 550 4.39 -37.29 -13.35
CA HIS A 550 2.94 -37.05 -13.30
C HIS A 550 2.53 -36.40 -11.98
N THR A 551 2.89 -35.13 -11.82
CA THR A 551 2.46 -34.28 -10.69
C THR A 551 1.88 -32.97 -11.20
N TRP A 552 1.03 -32.33 -10.40
CA TRP A 552 0.46 -31.03 -10.73
C TRP A 552 1.57 -29.97 -10.90
N HIS A 553 2.54 -29.95 -9.99
CA HIS A 553 3.65 -28.99 -10.01
C HIS A 553 4.55 -29.15 -11.23
N ASP A 554 4.89 -30.40 -11.60
CA ASP A 554 5.70 -30.69 -12.79
C ASP A 554 4.94 -30.37 -14.07
N TRP A 555 3.64 -30.67 -14.12
CA TRP A 555 2.80 -30.31 -15.27
C TRP A 555 2.80 -28.81 -15.50
N VAL A 556 2.48 -28.01 -14.46
CA VAL A 556 2.39 -26.55 -14.55
C VAL A 556 3.74 -25.92 -14.87
N TYR A 557 4.81 -26.36 -14.19
CA TYR A 557 6.15 -25.84 -14.44
C TYR A 557 6.57 -26.06 -15.90
N ASN A 558 6.42 -27.29 -16.41
CA ASN A 558 6.81 -27.61 -17.78
C ASN A 558 5.88 -26.93 -18.80
N LYS A 559 4.58 -26.81 -18.52
CA LYS A 559 3.63 -26.09 -19.39
C LYS A 559 3.97 -24.60 -19.52
N LEU A 560 4.39 -23.95 -18.44
CA LEU A 560 4.79 -22.54 -18.46
C LEU A 560 6.18 -22.33 -19.06
N LYS A 561 7.10 -23.28 -18.86
CA LYS A 561 8.46 -23.26 -19.44
C LYS A 561 8.45 -23.49 -20.94
N ASN A 562 7.74 -24.52 -21.40
CA ASN A 562 7.53 -24.85 -22.79
C ASN A 562 6.08 -25.33 -23.00
N SER A 563 5.24 -24.42 -23.48
CA SER A 563 3.80 -24.66 -23.64
C SER A 563 3.42 -25.68 -24.72
N ARG A 564 4.40 -26.22 -25.45
CA ARG A 564 4.26 -27.33 -26.42
C ARG A 564 4.69 -28.68 -25.88
N VAL A 565 5.20 -28.76 -24.65
CA VAL A 565 5.84 -29.97 -24.11
C VAL A 565 4.93 -31.21 -24.18
N PHE A 566 3.63 -31.07 -23.91
CA PHE A 566 2.66 -32.18 -23.94
C PHE A 566 1.90 -32.29 -25.27
N GLN A 567 2.47 -31.77 -26.36
CA GLN A 567 1.91 -31.95 -27.70
C GLN A 567 2.08 -33.41 -28.17
N THR A 568 1.08 -33.94 -28.86
CA THR A 568 1.13 -35.25 -29.53
C THR A 568 0.90 -35.10 -31.03
N ASP A 569 1.10 -36.17 -31.80
CA ASP A 569 0.81 -36.19 -33.25
C ASP A 569 -0.65 -35.86 -33.60
N ARG A 570 -1.56 -36.02 -32.63
CA ARG A 570 -3.01 -35.78 -32.81
C ARG A 570 -3.51 -34.55 -32.09
N ILE A 571 -2.89 -34.18 -30.98
CA ILE A 571 -3.30 -33.06 -30.13
C ILE A 571 -2.25 -31.95 -30.23
N ILE A 572 -2.51 -31.01 -31.14
CA ILE A 572 -1.65 -29.85 -31.35
C ILE A 572 -1.93 -28.81 -30.26
N GLN A 573 -0.90 -28.43 -29.52
CA GLN A 573 -0.99 -27.36 -28.54
C GLN A 573 -0.83 -26.00 -29.23
N LYS A 574 -1.65 -25.02 -28.83
CA LYS A 574 -1.71 -23.68 -29.48
C LYS A 574 -1.28 -22.52 -28.57
N MET A 575 -1.25 -22.72 -27.25
CA MET A 575 -0.70 -21.76 -26.28
C MET A 575 0.76 -21.39 -26.65
N PRO A 576 1.09 -20.10 -26.84
CA PRO A 576 2.42 -19.69 -27.29
C PRO A 576 3.47 -19.84 -26.18
N VAL A 577 4.75 -19.79 -26.54
CA VAL A 577 5.89 -19.92 -25.61
C VAL A 577 6.30 -18.54 -25.11
N PHE A 578 6.10 -18.26 -23.83
CA PHE A 578 6.45 -16.98 -23.20
C PHE A 578 7.92 -16.92 -22.74
N SER A 579 8.54 -18.08 -22.49
CA SER A 579 9.91 -18.21 -21.97
C SER A 579 10.10 -17.45 -20.65
N PHE A 580 9.21 -17.70 -19.69
CA PHE A 580 9.29 -17.20 -18.32
C PHE A 580 10.56 -17.72 -17.62
N THR A 581 11.09 -16.92 -16.69
CA THR A 581 12.17 -17.36 -15.79
C THR A 581 11.66 -18.35 -14.75
N GLY A 582 12.56 -19.07 -14.07
CA GLY A 582 12.16 -19.98 -12.98
C GLY A 582 11.40 -19.29 -11.85
N GLU A 583 11.77 -18.03 -11.55
CA GLU A 583 11.07 -17.21 -10.56
C GLU A 583 9.67 -16.81 -11.03
N GLU A 584 9.53 -16.35 -12.28
CA GLU A 584 8.24 -16.01 -12.89
C GLU A 584 7.30 -17.24 -12.95
N ILE A 585 7.84 -18.42 -13.28
CA ILE A 585 7.07 -19.68 -13.26
C ILE A 585 6.60 -20.00 -11.84
N THR A 586 7.43 -19.78 -10.83
CA THR A 586 7.05 -19.99 -9.42
C THR A 586 5.89 -19.06 -9.02
N LEU A 587 5.96 -17.79 -9.40
CA LEU A 587 4.89 -16.82 -9.16
C LEU A 587 3.59 -17.21 -9.87
N LEU A 588 3.67 -17.57 -11.16
CA LEU A 588 2.50 -17.99 -11.94
C LEU A 588 1.89 -19.29 -11.42
N ARG A 589 2.72 -20.24 -10.98
CA ARG A 589 2.25 -21.48 -10.36
C ARG A 589 1.51 -21.20 -9.06
N MET A 590 2.05 -20.34 -8.21
CA MET A 590 1.37 -19.88 -6.99
C MET A 590 0.03 -19.18 -7.30
N PHE A 591 -0.02 -18.34 -8.35
CA PHE A 591 -1.29 -17.78 -8.81
C PHE A 591 -2.28 -18.87 -9.23
N LEU A 592 -1.85 -19.82 -10.06
CA LEU A 592 -2.70 -20.91 -10.53
C LEU A 592 -3.19 -21.81 -9.38
N LEU A 593 -2.40 -22.01 -8.33
CA LEU A 593 -2.84 -22.70 -7.11
C LEU A 593 -3.95 -21.96 -6.37
N ALA A 594 -3.94 -20.62 -6.43
CA ALA A 594 -4.91 -19.74 -5.79
C ALA A 594 -6.26 -19.70 -6.53
N GLU A 595 -6.27 -20.04 -7.82
CA GLU A 595 -7.47 -20.03 -8.64
C GLU A 595 -8.33 -21.27 -8.36
N THR A 596 -9.18 -21.14 -7.34
CA THR A 596 -10.18 -22.12 -6.94
C THR A 596 -11.57 -21.48 -7.00
N LYS A 597 -12.62 -22.28 -7.21
CA LYS A 597 -14.02 -21.83 -7.09
C LYS A 597 -14.53 -21.80 -5.65
N ASP A 598 -13.65 -22.07 -4.67
CA ASP A 598 -14.04 -22.10 -3.27
C ASP A 598 -14.20 -20.67 -2.78
N GLU A 599 -15.43 -20.30 -2.46
CA GLU A 599 -15.77 -19.01 -1.89
C GLU A 599 -16.17 -19.24 -0.43
N PRO A 600 -15.30 -18.87 0.52
CA PRO A 600 -15.66 -18.87 1.92
C PRO A 600 -16.90 -18.01 2.16
N ASP A 601 -17.61 -18.28 3.25
CA ASP A 601 -18.71 -17.43 3.66
C ASP A 601 -18.26 -15.97 3.80
N ALA A 602 -19.17 -15.03 3.51
CA ALA A 602 -18.87 -13.60 3.47
C ALA A 602 -18.26 -13.06 4.77
N GLN A 603 -18.48 -13.72 5.92
CA GLN A 603 -17.85 -13.37 7.19
C GLN A 603 -16.32 -13.59 7.23
N TYR A 604 -15.79 -14.48 6.38
CA TYR A 604 -14.36 -14.77 6.27
C TYR A 604 -13.68 -14.00 5.13
N VAL A 605 -14.46 -13.53 4.18
CA VAL A 605 -13.97 -12.78 3.02
C VAL A 605 -13.75 -11.33 3.42
N HIS A 606 -12.61 -10.77 3.00
CA HIS A 606 -12.33 -9.38 3.28
C HIS A 606 -13.24 -8.46 2.43
N THR A 607 -14.28 -7.93 3.06
CA THR A 607 -15.19 -7.00 2.39
C THR A 607 -14.65 -5.59 2.40
N PHE A 608 -14.53 -4.98 1.23
CA PHE A 608 -14.14 -3.58 1.15
C PHE A 608 -15.26 -2.64 1.59
N ASP A 609 -14.91 -1.75 2.52
CA ASP A 609 -15.66 -0.51 2.72
C ASP A 609 -15.56 0.40 1.48
N ARG A 610 -16.32 1.50 1.48
CA ARG A 610 -16.32 2.45 0.36
C ARG A 610 -14.91 2.99 0.04
N LYS A 611 -14.11 3.25 1.07
CA LYS A 611 -12.76 3.83 0.97
C LYS A 611 -11.81 2.82 0.33
N GLN A 612 -11.80 1.57 0.79
CA GLN A 612 -10.97 0.50 0.24
C GLN A 612 -11.31 0.21 -1.22
N ARG A 613 -12.60 0.22 -1.62
CA ARG A 613 -13.00 0.11 -3.03
C ARG A 613 -12.41 1.21 -3.88
N ASN A 614 -12.42 2.45 -3.39
CA ASN A 614 -11.81 3.58 -4.08
C ASN A 614 -10.29 3.43 -4.21
N ILE A 615 -9.64 2.94 -3.14
CA ILE A 615 -8.20 2.70 -3.14
C ILE A 615 -7.85 1.64 -4.22
N GLU A 616 -8.51 0.49 -4.22
CA GLU A 616 -8.25 -0.56 -5.22
C GLU A 616 -8.54 -0.08 -6.65
N ALA A 617 -9.62 0.66 -6.86
CA ALA A 617 -9.97 1.18 -8.17
C ALA A 617 -8.88 2.13 -8.72
N GLY A 618 -8.37 3.05 -7.92
CA GLY A 618 -7.28 3.93 -8.33
C GLY A 618 -5.92 3.22 -8.40
N ARG A 619 -5.67 2.22 -7.54
CA ARG A 619 -4.45 1.40 -7.62
C ARG A 619 -4.37 0.64 -8.94
N ARG A 620 -5.48 0.07 -9.42
CA ARG A 620 -5.55 -0.56 -10.75
C ARG A 620 -5.20 0.44 -11.86
N VAL A 621 -5.73 1.67 -11.81
CA VAL A 621 -5.37 2.72 -12.78
C VAL A 621 -3.87 3.04 -12.69
N ALA A 622 -3.31 3.18 -11.49
CA ALA A 622 -1.88 3.47 -11.30
C ALA A 622 -0.96 2.37 -11.85
N ILE A 623 -1.34 1.09 -11.68
CA ILE A 623 -0.63 -0.05 -12.28
C ILE A 623 -0.73 0.01 -13.81
N MET A 624 -1.93 0.26 -14.34
CA MET A 624 -2.19 0.26 -15.79
C MET A 624 -1.38 1.29 -16.57
N TYR A 625 -1.11 2.45 -15.98
CA TYR A 625 -0.28 3.53 -16.55
C TYR A 625 1.15 3.55 -16.01
N ASN A 626 1.54 2.55 -15.21
CA ASN A 626 2.87 2.39 -14.63
C ASN A 626 3.37 3.60 -13.82
N CYS A 627 2.49 4.21 -13.01
CA CYS A 627 2.86 5.36 -12.18
C CYS A 627 4.06 5.08 -11.26
N GLN A 628 4.18 3.83 -10.78
CA GLN A 628 5.29 3.36 -9.94
C GLN A 628 6.67 3.42 -10.62
N GLN A 629 6.71 3.53 -11.95
CA GLN A 629 7.96 3.64 -12.67
C GLN A 629 8.69 4.95 -12.39
N CYS A 630 7.93 6.03 -12.21
CA CYS A 630 8.46 7.33 -11.85
C CYS A 630 8.30 7.62 -10.35
N HIS A 631 7.13 7.31 -9.79
CA HIS A 631 6.77 7.72 -8.44
C HIS A 631 6.85 6.57 -7.45
N GLN A 632 7.19 6.87 -6.20
CA GLN A 632 6.89 5.98 -5.10
C GLN A 632 5.41 6.11 -4.74
N LEU A 633 4.74 4.96 -4.66
CA LEU A 633 3.34 4.80 -4.30
C LEU A 633 3.23 3.73 -3.23
N GLU A 634 2.67 4.10 -2.09
CA GLU A 634 2.61 3.24 -0.90
C GLU A 634 4.04 2.83 -0.50
N LYS A 635 4.38 1.54 -0.59
CA LYS A 635 5.71 1.01 -0.25
C LYS A 635 6.62 0.79 -1.47
N ASP A 636 6.09 0.87 -2.69
CA ASP A 636 6.79 0.45 -3.91
C ASP A 636 6.95 1.57 -4.94
N GLY A 637 7.88 1.40 -5.89
CA GLY A 637 8.02 2.26 -7.07
C GLY A 637 9.29 3.10 -7.06
N ALA A 638 9.24 4.27 -7.70
CA ALA A 638 10.38 5.13 -8.00
C ALA A 638 11.53 4.41 -8.76
N TYR A 639 11.20 3.43 -9.61
CA TYR A 639 12.20 2.59 -10.29
C TYR A 639 13.15 3.37 -11.21
N ILE A 640 12.71 4.50 -11.78
CA ILE A 640 13.58 5.40 -12.55
C ILE A 640 14.75 5.93 -11.73
N GLY A 641 14.64 5.96 -10.40
CA GLY A 641 15.72 6.41 -9.52
C GLY A 641 17.01 5.60 -9.65
N ALA A 642 16.93 4.38 -10.16
CA ALA A 642 18.11 3.57 -10.50
C ALA A 642 18.98 4.19 -11.60
N LEU A 643 18.39 5.06 -12.42
CA LEU A 643 19.03 5.76 -13.53
C LEU A 643 19.45 7.19 -13.15
N LEU A 644 19.15 7.65 -11.94
CA LEU A 644 19.36 9.03 -11.49
C LEU A 644 20.22 9.04 -10.23
N ASP A 645 21.42 9.63 -10.31
CA ASP A 645 22.39 9.58 -9.21
C ASP A 645 22.05 10.54 -8.05
N ASP A 646 21.43 11.70 -8.32
CA ASP A 646 21.06 12.67 -7.28
C ASP A 646 19.54 12.64 -6.97
N PRO A 647 19.14 12.36 -5.71
CA PRO A 647 17.76 12.38 -5.26
C PRO A 647 16.98 13.68 -5.57
N ALA A 648 17.67 14.82 -5.71
CA ALA A 648 17.04 16.11 -6.02
C ALA A 648 16.31 16.14 -7.37
N PHE A 649 16.66 15.23 -8.28
CA PHE A 649 16.05 15.10 -9.61
C PHE A 649 14.97 14.02 -9.68
N LEU A 650 14.74 13.26 -8.60
CA LEU A 650 13.74 12.20 -8.57
C LEU A 650 12.32 12.78 -8.71
N PRO A 651 11.43 12.09 -9.44
CA PRO A 651 10.00 12.38 -9.36
C PRO A 651 9.52 12.30 -7.89
N PRO A 652 8.52 13.10 -7.50
CA PRO A 652 8.08 13.15 -6.11
C PRO A 652 7.47 11.82 -5.65
N ILE A 653 7.61 11.55 -4.35
CA ILE A 653 6.79 10.57 -3.63
C ILE A 653 5.36 11.12 -3.59
N ILE A 654 4.38 10.33 -4.02
CA ILE A 654 2.98 10.81 -4.15
C ILE A 654 1.96 10.08 -3.27
N THR A 655 2.41 9.18 -2.38
CA THR A 655 1.55 8.45 -1.44
C THR A 655 0.65 9.37 -0.60
N GLY A 656 1.19 10.52 -0.15
CA GLY A 656 0.48 11.48 0.70
C GLY A 656 -0.22 12.62 -0.04
N GLU A 657 -0.30 12.60 -1.38
CA GLU A 657 -0.79 13.76 -2.14
C GLU A 657 -2.25 14.12 -1.84
N GLY A 658 -3.10 13.14 -1.48
CA GLY A 658 -4.51 13.41 -1.14
C GLY A 658 -4.69 14.34 0.06
N LYS A 659 -3.82 14.24 1.07
CA LYS A 659 -3.81 15.19 2.21
C LYS A 659 -3.19 16.53 1.84
N LYS A 660 -2.24 16.52 0.91
CA LYS A 660 -1.36 17.64 0.62
C LYS A 660 -1.96 18.66 -0.33
N VAL A 661 -2.58 18.18 -1.42
CA VAL A 661 -3.03 19.04 -2.51
C VAL A 661 -4.53 19.15 -2.60
N GLN A 662 -5.00 20.30 -3.05
CA GLN A 662 -6.42 20.57 -3.30
C GLN A 662 -6.93 19.66 -4.43
N GLU A 663 -8.11 19.07 -4.27
CA GLU A 663 -8.71 18.15 -5.24
C GLU A 663 -8.93 18.81 -6.62
N PRO A 664 -9.41 20.07 -6.73
CA PRO A 664 -9.54 20.75 -8.02
C PRO A 664 -8.19 20.94 -8.74
N TRP A 665 -7.12 21.19 -7.96
CA TRP A 665 -5.77 21.28 -8.49
C TRP A 665 -5.26 19.94 -8.99
N LEU A 666 -5.45 18.87 -8.21
CA LEU A 666 -5.03 17.52 -8.57
C LEU A 666 -5.73 17.05 -9.85
N HIS A 667 -7.04 17.27 -9.95
CA HIS A 667 -7.83 16.97 -11.15
C HIS A 667 -7.26 17.70 -12.38
N SER A 668 -7.06 19.02 -12.27
CA SER A 668 -6.52 19.85 -13.35
C SER A 668 -5.09 19.42 -13.74
N PHE A 669 -4.26 19.09 -12.74
CA PHE A 669 -2.88 18.65 -12.94
C PHE A 669 -2.81 17.28 -13.63
N LEU A 670 -3.63 16.30 -13.24
CA LEU A 670 -3.67 15.00 -13.92
C LEU A 670 -4.15 15.11 -15.37
N LYS A 671 -5.04 16.06 -15.66
CA LYS A 671 -5.53 16.33 -17.02
C LYS A 671 -4.48 17.01 -17.90
N ASN A 672 -3.79 18.01 -17.37
CA ASN A 672 -2.76 18.75 -18.07
C ASN A 672 -1.62 19.15 -17.12
N PRO A 673 -0.64 18.25 -16.88
CA PRO A 673 0.45 18.54 -15.97
C PRO A 673 1.26 19.74 -16.45
N THR A 674 1.59 20.66 -15.54
CA THR A 674 2.49 21.77 -15.87
C THR A 674 3.81 21.23 -16.42
N GLN A 675 4.36 21.89 -17.44
CA GLN A 675 5.66 21.49 -17.98
C GLN A 675 6.73 21.75 -16.91
N VAL A 676 7.41 20.67 -16.51
CA VAL A 676 8.60 20.74 -15.66
C VAL A 676 9.71 21.42 -16.47
N GLY A 677 10.53 22.27 -15.84
CA GLY A 677 11.56 23.07 -16.53
C GLY A 677 11.06 24.35 -17.20
N GLN A 678 9.75 24.66 -17.18
CA GLN A 678 9.25 25.97 -17.60
C GLN A 678 9.35 27.01 -16.47
N PRO A 679 9.43 28.31 -16.83
CA PRO A 679 9.16 29.41 -15.93
C PRO A 679 7.95 29.17 -15.03
N ASN A 680 8.10 29.37 -13.73
CA ASN A 680 7.04 29.20 -12.72
C ASN A 680 6.48 27.77 -12.55
N SER A 681 7.24 26.70 -12.84
CA SER A 681 6.87 25.33 -12.46
C SER A 681 7.13 25.03 -10.96
N ILE A 682 6.60 23.91 -10.45
CA ILE A 682 6.74 23.54 -9.01
C ILE A 682 8.19 23.22 -8.65
N ARG A 683 8.91 22.54 -9.54
CA ARG A 683 10.31 22.17 -9.39
C ARG A 683 11.03 22.47 -10.72
N PRO A 684 11.48 23.71 -10.95
CA PRO A 684 12.01 24.11 -12.26
C PRO A 684 13.33 23.45 -12.65
N TRP A 685 14.06 22.84 -11.72
CA TRP A 685 15.33 22.14 -11.97
C TRP A 685 15.16 20.67 -12.39
N ILE A 686 13.97 20.07 -12.27
CA ILE A 686 13.74 18.70 -12.71
C ILE A 686 13.55 18.68 -14.22
N LEU A 687 14.34 17.88 -14.94
CA LEU A 687 14.20 17.74 -16.40
C LEU A 687 13.17 16.67 -16.78
N THR A 688 12.98 15.66 -15.94
CA THR A 688 11.99 14.60 -16.13
C THR A 688 10.58 15.17 -16.08
N ARG A 689 9.80 14.98 -17.15
CA ARG A 689 8.47 15.57 -17.28
C ARG A 689 7.40 14.62 -16.75
N MET A 690 6.47 15.13 -15.94
CA MET A 690 5.24 14.41 -15.63
C MET A 690 4.46 14.19 -16.94
N PRO A 691 4.23 12.95 -17.40
CA PRO A 691 3.64 12.71 -18.72
C PRO A 691 2.15 13.07 -18.79
N THR A 692 1.67 13.47 -19.96
CA THR A 692 0.23 13.62 -20.21
C THR A 692 -0.33 12.30 -20.75
N PHE A 693 -0.97 11.53 -19.88
CA PHE A 693 -1.66 10.28 -20.24
C PHE A 693 -3.05 10.50 -20.84
N GLN A 694 -3.60 11.72 -20.69
CA GLN A 694 -4.94 12.10 -21.15
C GLN A 694 -6.04 11.18 -20.59
N PHE A 695 -5.98 10.96 -19.27
CA PHE A 695 -6.96 10.21 -18.50
C PHE A 695 -8.40 10.65 -18.80
N THR A 696 -9.31 9.69 -18.79
CA THR A 696 -10.75 9.93 -18.75
C THR A 696 -11.16 10.55 -17.42
N GLU A 697 -12.32 11.22 -17.37
CA GLU A 697 -12.85 11.79 -16.12
C GLU A 697 -13.06 10.72 -15.03
N ASP A 698 -13.44 9.50 -15.43
CA ASP A 698 -13.57 8.37 -14.51
C ASP A 698 -12.22 7.93 -13.92
N GLU A 699 -11.17 7.84 -14.74
CA GLU A 699 -9.82 7.52 -14.26
C GLU A 699 -9.26 8.59 -13.33
N ILE A 700 -9.46 9.88 -13.64
CA ILE A 700 -9.06 10.99 -12.76
C ILE A 700 -9.80 10.87 -11.43
N ASN A 701 -11.12 10.63 -11.45
CA ASN A 701 -11.91 10.46 -10.23
C ASN A 701 -11.44 9.27 -9.38
N LYS A 702 -11.08 8.14 -10.01
CA LYS A 702 -10.52 6.96 -9.32
C LYS A 702 -9.17 7.30 -8.68
N LEU A 703 -8.27 7.98 -9.40
CA LEU A 703 -6.97 8.39 -8.88
C LEU A 703 -7.10 9.39 -7.72
N THR A 704 -7.96 10.40 -7.84
CA THR A 704 -8.21 11.38 -6.77
C THR A 704 -8.72 10.69 -5.50
N LYS A 705 -9.73 9.81 -5.62
CA LYS A 705 -10.27 9.08 -4.47
C LYS A 705 -9.26 8.10 -3.88
N TYR A 706 -8.38 7.52 -4.69
CA TYR A 706 -7.27 6.69 -4.22
C TYR A 706 -6.30 7.49 -3.34
N PHE A 707 -5.82 8.65 -3.81
CA PHE A 707 -4.92 9.48 -3.01
C PHE A 707 -5.56 9.99 -1.72
N LEU A 708 -6.84 10.38 -1.76
CA LEU A 708 -7.59 10.75 -0.55
C LEU A 708 -7.75 9.56 0.39
N GLY A 709 -8.11 8.39 -0.13
CA GLY A 709 -8.29 7.16 0.64
C GLY A 709 -7.02 6.72 1.38
N LEU A 710 -5.85 6.82 0.73
CA LEU A 710 -4.54 6.60 1.38
C LEU A 710 -4.29 7.57 2.54
N GLY A 711 -4.80 8.79 2.43
CA GLY A 711 -4.79 9.81 3.48
C GLY A 711 -5.90 9.66 4.53
N ASN A 712 -6.71 8.60 4.49
CA ASN A 712 -7.92 8.46 5.31
C ASN A 712 -8.90 9.65 5.16
N GLN A 713 -9.01 10.19 3.95
CA GLN A 713 -9.94 11.25 3.56
C GLN A 713 -10.93 10.74 2.52
N GLU A 714 -12.13 11.33 2.48
CA GLU A 714 -13.09 11.12 1.41
C GLU A 714 -13.17 12.35 0.51
N LEU A 715 -13.69 12.17 -0.71
CA LEU A 715 -13.87 13.28 -1.64
C LEU A 715 -14.99 14.18 -1.15
N GLU A 716 -14.64 15.43 -0.83
CA GLU A 716 -15.56 16.49 -0.43
C GLU A 716 -15.49 17.65 -1.42
N LEU A 717 -16.63 18.28 -1.70
CA LEU A 717 -16.66 19.53 -2.45
C LEU A 717 -16.25 20.67 -1.53
N ARG A 718 -15.03 21.17 -1.70
CA ARG A 718 -14.46 22.27 -0.90
C ARG A 718 -14.20 23.49 -1.79
N ASP A 719 -14.64 24.66 -1.33
CA ASP A 719 -14.28 25.92 -1.95
C ASP A 719 -13.00 26.49 -1.31
N TYR A 720 -11.85 26.09 -1.85
CA TYR A 720 -10.56 26.62 -1.44
C TYR A 720 -10.40 28.12 -1.73
N THR A 721 -11.19 28.66 -2.66
CA THR A 721 -11.15 30.10 -2.98
C THR A 721 -11.81 30.94 -1.91
N ALA A 722 -12.62 30.36 -1.01
CA ALA A 722 -13.22 31.03 0.14
C ALA A 722 -12.21 31.32 1.26
N TYR A 723 -11.09 30.58 1.32
CA TYR A 723 -10.08 30.78 2.36
C TYR A 723 -9.48 32.20 2.31
N ARG A 724 -9.51 32.90 3.45
CA ARG A 724 -8.95 34.26 3.61
C ARG A 724 -7.85 34.20 4.67
N PRO A 725 -6.59 34.54 4.33
CA PRO A 725 -5.55 34.74 5.32
C PRO A 725 -5.97 35.77 6.36
N ASP A 726 -5.63 35.55 7.63
CA ASP A 726 -5.89 36.49 8.71
C ASP A 726 -5.00 37.73 8.53
N PRO A 727 -5.59 38.93 8.32
CA PRO A 727 -4.83 40.16 8.16
C PRO A 727 -3.89 40.47 9.33
N LEU A 728 -4.22 40.02 10.55
CA LEU A 728 -3.39 40.22 11.75
C LEU A 728 -2.16 39.31 11.77
N LEU A 729 -2.26 38.12 11.18
CA LEU A 729 -1.17 37.15 11.14
C LEU A 729 -0.23 37.37 9.95
N LEU A 730 -0.66 38.06 8.88
CA LEU A 730 0.14 38.26 7.67
C LEU A 730 1.50 38.94 7.91
N PRO A 731 1.61 40.06 8.68
CA PRO A 731 2.90 40.70 8.94
C PRO A 731 3.83 39.78 9.73
N VAL A 732 3.30 39.08 10.73
CA VAL A 732 4.04 38.14 11.58
C VAL A 732 4.53 36.94 10.76
N GLY A 733 3.67 36.38 9.91
CA GLY A 733 4.04 35.27 9.03
C GLY A 733 5.14 35.65 8.04
N LYS A 734 5.13 36.89 7.54
CA LYS A 734 6.19 37.42 6.67
C LYS A 734 7.52 37.58 7.40
N GLU A 735 7.48 38.03 8.65
CA GLU A 735 8.65 38.16 9.52
C GLU A 735 9.28 36.78 9.77
N ILE A 736 8.51 35.82 10.28
CA ILE A 736 8.98 34.44 10.52
C ILE A 736 9.53 33.81 9.22
N PHE A 737 8.84 33.99 8.09
CA PHE A 737 9.28 33.49 6.79
C PHE A 737 10.63 34.05 6.34
N THR A 738 10.90 35.31 6.70
CA THR A 738 12.17 35.99 6.41
C THR A 738 13.27 35.53 7.37
N ASP A 739 12.96 35.45 8.66
CA ASP A 739 13.90 35.08 9.72
C ASP A 739 14.36 33.63 9.60
N PHE A 740 13.44 32.72 9.25
CA PHE A 740 13.77 31.33 8.92
C PHE A 740 14.35 31.16 7.52
N GLN A 741 14.54 32.26 6.80
CA GLN A 741 15.22 32.32 5.50
C GLN A 741 14.64 31.34 4.48
N CYS A 742 13.31 31.20 4.44
CA CYS A 742 12.65 30.19 3.61
C CYS A 742 13.02 30.30 2.11
N LEU A 743 13.29 31.51 1.63
CA LEU A 743 13.71 31.76 0.24
C LEU A 743 15.13 31.30 -0.12
N LYS A 744 15.96 30.91 0.86
CA LYS A 744 17.26 30.29 0.57
C LYS A 744 17.09 28.98 -0.18
N CYS A 745 16.07 28.19 0.20
CA CYS A 745 15.79 26.91 -0.44
C CYS A 745 14.60 26.98 -1.41
N HIS A 746 13.60 27.80 -1.11
CA HIS A 746 12.39 27.89 -1.92
C HIS A 746 12.48 29.03 -2.93
N PRO A 747 12.61 28.75 -4.24
CA PRO A 747 12.80 29.78 -5.24
C PRO A 747 11.53 30.63 -5.40
N ALA A 748 11.72 31.94 -5.45
CA ALA A 748 10.72 32.89 -5.93
C ALA A 748 10.93 33.10 -7.44
N GLY A 749 10.05 32.53 -8.27
CA GLY A 749 10.13 32.64 -9.73
C GLY A 749 11.05 31.61 -10.40
N ASN A 750 11.72 32.01 -11.48
CA ASN A 750 12.42 31.10 -12.40
C ASN A 750 13.86 30.82 -11.96
N VAL A 751 14.05 29.89 -11.03
CA VAL A 751 15.39 29.36 -10.73
C VAL A 751 15.60 28.09 -11.53
N VAL A 752 16.39 28.17 -12.59
CA VAL A 752 16.85 27.00 -13.37
C VAL A 752 18.22 26.61 -12.80
N VAL A 753 18.27 25.49 -12.08
CA VAL A 753 19.54 24.84 -11.74
C VAL A 753 19.75 23.68 -12.70
N THR A 754 20.90 23.66 -13.38
CA THR A 754 21.28 22.62 -14.34
C THR A 754 21.93 21.45 -13.60
N PRO A 755 21.65 20.18 -13.95
CA PRO A 755 22.39 19.04 -13.39
C PRO A 755 23.90 19.21 -13.56
N GLY A 756 24.66 19.17 -12.47
CA GLY A 756 26.12 19.35 -12.45
C GLY A 756 26.61 20.80 -12.22
N GLU A 757 25.71 21.78 -12.15
CA GLU A 757 26.03 23.19 -11.86
C GLU A 757 25.33 23.64 -10.57
N GLY A 758 26.11 24.00 -9.54
CA GLY A 758 25.58 24.49 -8.26
C GLY A 758 25.24 23.41 -7.23
N SER A 759 24.98 23.85 -5.99
CA SER A 759 24.58 22.96 -4.90
C SER A 759 23.12 22.54 -5.07
N THR A 760 22.83 21.23 -5.06
CA THR A 760 21.44 20.73 -5.03
C THR A 760 20.85 20.72 -3.62
N ALA A 761 21.65 21.05 -2.59
CA ALA A 761 21.22 21.07 -1.19
C ALA A 761 20.09 22.09 -0.94
N ASP A 762 20.10 23.20 -1.68
CA ASP A 762 19.17 24.32 -1.50
C ASP A 762 17.94 24.23 -2.43
N LEU A 763 17.63 23.07 -3.02
CA LEU A 763 16.51 22.94 -3.96
C LEU A 763 15.22 22.53 -3.25
N ALA A 764 14.26 23.46 -3.14
CA ALA A 764 12.92 23.19 -2.59
C ALA A 764 11.79 23.76 -3.47
N PRO A 765 10.54 23.24 -3.39
CA PRO A 765 9.46 23.62 -4.31
C PRO A 765 9.14 25.13 -4.35
N ASN A 766 8.73 25.64 -5.52
CA ASN A 766 8.31 27.03 -5.68
C ASN A 766 7.04 27.34 -4.88
N LEU A 767 7.19 28.17 -3.84
CA LEU A 767 6.12 28.50 -2.89
C LEU A 767 5.06 29.45 -3.45
N THR A 768 5.30 30.12 -4.58
CA THR A 768 4.27 30.93 -5.24
C THR A 768 3.08 30.09 -5.72
N LYS A 769 3.24 28.76 -5.79
CA LYS A 769 2.16 27.82 -6.15
C LYS A 769 1.33 27.34 -4.97
N SER A 770 1.66 27.74 -3.74
CA SER A 770 1.04 27.20 -2.53
C SER A 770 -0.47 27.45 -2.48
N ARG A 771 -0.94 28.65 -2.88
CA ARG A 771 -2.36 29.04 -2.84
C ARG A 771 -3.27 28.12 -3.65
N ASP A 772 -2.88 27.83 -4.89
CA ASP A 772 -3.72 27.06 -5.81
C ASP A 772 -3.50 25.55 -5.65
N ARG A 773 -2.42 25.13 -4.98
CA ARG A 773 -2.01 23.73 -4.90
C ARG A 773 -2.27 23.10 -3.54
N LEU A 774 -1.83 23.73 -2.46
CA LEU A 774 -1.73 23.09 -1.15
C LEU A 774 -3.00 23.30 -0.32
N LYS A 775 -3.39 22.30 0.46
CA LYS A 775 -4.46 22.47 1.47
C LYS A 775 -3.93 23.34 2.63
N PRO A 776 -4.68 24.37 3.07
CA PRO A 776 -4.23 25.26 4.17
C PRO A 776 -3.89 24.49 5.45
N GLU A 777 -4.69 23.49 5.81
CA GLU A 777 -4.48 22.63 6.97
C GLU A 777 -3.17 21.83 6.86
N TRP A 778 -2.86 21.31 5.68
CA TRP A 778 -1.65 20.51 5.45
C TRP A 778 -0.37 21.34 5.58
N ILE A 779 -0.39 22.63 5.23
CA ILE A 779 0.78 23.50 5.40
C ILE A 779 1.19 23.58 6.88
N VAL A 780 0.23 23.63 7.80
CA VAL A 780 0.50 23.63 9.25
C VAL A 780 1.07 22.29 9.68
N GLU A 781 0.48 21.18 9.24
CA GLU A 781 1.00 19.82 9.52
C GLU A 781 2.43 19.64 9.00
N TRP A 782 2.73 20.16 7.80
CA TRP A 782 4.06 20.13 7.20
C TRP A 782 5.09 20.96 7.96
N LEU A 783 4.71 22.15 8.45
CA LEU A 783 5.61 22.98 9.24
C LEU A 783 5.89 22.40 10.63
N ALA A 784 4.91 21.69 11.22
CA ALA A 784 5.04 21.08 12.54
C ALA A 784 6.09 19.96 12.56
N ASP A 785 6.02 19.03 11.60
CA ASP A 785 6.94 17.90 11.52
C ASP A 785 7.07 17.38 10.08
N PRO A 786 7.95 18.00 9.26
CA PRO A 786 8.17 17.55 7.89
C PRO A 786 8.68 16.10 7.81
N GLY A 787 9.55 15.70 8.75
CA GLY A 787 10.22 14.38 8.76
C GLY A 787 9.24 13.24 8.97
N LYS A 788 8.20 13.46 9.78
CA LYS A 788 7.10 12.51 9.98
C LYS A 788 6.18 12.36 8.77
N LEU A 789 6.02 13.40 7.96
CA LEU A 789 5.20 13.35 6.74
C LEU A 789 5.95 12.85 5.52
N GLN A 790 7.27 13.09 5.44
CA GLN A 790 8.13 12.61 4.38
C GLN A 790 9.52 12.26 4.93
N GLU A 791 9.77 10.97 5.09
CA GLU A 791 11.07 10.46 5.50
C GLU A 791 12.18 10.92 4.54
N GLY A 792 13.34 11.31 5.09
CA GLY A 792 14.47 11.80 4.31
C GLY A 792 14.25 13.19 3.67
N THR A 793 13.21 13.93 4.06
CA THR A 793 13.04 15.32 3.61
C THR A 793 14.18 16.22 4.07
N ARG A 794 14.59 17.16 3.21
CA ARG A 794 15.60 18.20 3.52
C ARG A 794 15.00 19.42 4.23
N MET A 795 13.67 19.48 4.40
CA MET A 795 13.00 20.58 5.10
C MET A 795 13.35 20.54 6.60
N PRO A 796 13.92 21.62 7.17
CA PRO A 796 14.22 21.67 8.60
C PRO A 796 12.96 21.62 9.46
N THR A 797 13.07 21.05 10.67
CA THR A 797 12.03 21.12 11.69
C THR A 797 12.22 22.39 12.51
N PHE A 798 11.44 23.43 12.19
CA PHE A 798 11.56 24.74 12.84
C PHE A 798 10.89 24.80 14.23
N TRP A 799 9.99 23.86 14.54
CA TRP A 799 9.29 23.74 15.82
C TRP A 799 9.53 22.35 16.44
N PRO A 800 10.75 22.05 16.92
CA PRO A 800 11.04 20.75 17.54
C PRO A 800 10.11 20.53 18.74
N ASP A 801 9.57 19.31 18.85
CA ASP A 801 8.61 18.92 19.89
C ASP A 801 7.37 19.82 20.00
N GLY A 802 7.02 20.53 18.92
CA GLY A 802 5.91 21.48 18.89
C GLY A 802 6.17 22.78 19.66
N GLN A 803 7.43 23.06 20.01
CA GLN A 803 7.82 24.26 20.77
C GLN A 803 8.31 25.37 19.84
N SER A 804 8.02 26.62 20.22
CA SER A 804 8.46 27.78 19.46
C SER A 804 9.90 28.18 19.78
N PRO A 805 10.77 28.38 18.78
CA PRO A 805 12.07 29.04 18.98
C PRO A 805 11.95 30.58 19.09
N LEU A 806 10.74 31.14 18.97
CA LEU A 806 10.44 32.57 18.97
C LEU A 806 9.46 32.90 20.13
N PRO A 807 9.93 32.95 21.38
CA PRO A 807 9.07 33.10 22.55
C PRO A 807 8.32 34.45 22.59
N ASP A 808 8.89 35.48 21.97
CA ASP A 808 8.31 36.82 21.95
C ASP A 808 7.27 37.03 20.82
N VAL A 809 7.22 36.12 19.84
CA VAL A 809 6.31 36.21 18.71
C VAL A 809 5.03 35.44 19.03
N LEU A 810 3.88 36.12 19.03
CA LEU A 810 2.56 35.53 19.36
C LEU A 810 2.53 34.80 20.73
N GLY A 811 3.37 35.24 21.67
CA GLY A 811 3.47 34.64 23.01
C GLY A 811 4.08 33.24 23.03
N GLY A 812 4.93 32.90 22.06
CA GLY A 812 5.58 31.59 21.95
C GLY A 812 4.64 30.46 21.50
N ASP A 813 3.43 30.80 21.04
CA ASP A 813 2.44 29.83 20.56
C ASP A 813 2.84 29.30 19.17
N ALA A 814 3.47 28.12 19.16
CA ALA A 814 3.92 27.45 17.93
C ALA A 814 2.80 27.26 16.90
N GLN A 815 1.58 26.92 17.35
CA GLN A 815 0.44 26.70 16.47
C GLN A 815 0.08 27.99 15.72
N LYS A 816 -0.02 29.11 16.45
CA LYS A 816 -0.32 30.42 15.82
C LYS A 816 0.80 30.91 14.90
N GLN A 817 2.05 30.63 15.24
CA GLN A 817 3.19 30.95 14.37
C GLN A 817 3.14 30.18 13.05
N MET A 818 2.86 28.87 13.10
CA MET A 818 2.69 28.06 11.89
C MET A 818 1.49 28.52 11.05
N MET A 819 0.38 28.90 11.70
CA MET A 819 -0.78 29.50 11.03
C MET A 819 -0.44 30.83 10.36
N ALA A 820 0.40 31.66 10.98
CA ALA A 820 0.87 32.91 10.40
C ALA A 820 1.73 32.67 9.15
N VAL A 821 2.68 31.73 9.21
CA VAL A 821 3.49 31.34 8.04
C VAL A 821 2.60 30.79 6.92
N ARG A 822 1.64 29.90 7.21
CA ARG A 822 0.65 29.42 6.24
C ARG A 822 -0.08 30.58 5.55
N ASP A 823 -0.56 31.54 6.32
CA ASP A 823 -1.31 32.68 5.80
C ASP A 823 -0.46 33.56 4.88
N HIS A 824 0.80 33.79 5.26
CA HIS A 824 1.77 34.44 4.40
C HIS A 824 2.01 33.65 3.10
N LEU A 825 2.23 32.34 3.17
CA LEU A 825 2.44 31.46 2.01
C LEU A 825 1.25 31.47 1.04
N ILE A 826 0.02 31.50 1.55
CA ILE A 826 -1.19 31.59 0.73
C ILE A 826 -1.33 32.99 0.10
N SER A 827 -0.84 34.04 0.77
CA SER A 827 -0.90 35.43 0.28
C SER A 827 0.05 35.69 -0.89
N ILE A 828 1.29 35.15 -0.83
CA ILE A 828 2.30 35.34 -1.89
C ILE A 828 1.97 34.57 -3.17
N GLY A 829 1.00 33.65 -3.11
CA GLY A 829 0.48 32.94 -4.28
C GLY A 829 -0.62 33.69 -5.05
N GLN A 830 -0.97 34.93 -4.70
CA GLN A 830 -1.94 35.72 -5.45
C GLN A 830 -1.30 36.38 -6.69
N PRO A 831 -1.92 36.31 -7.89
CA PRO A 831 -1.54 37.20 -8.98
C PRO A 831 -1.86 38.66 -8.57
N PRO A 832 -1.08 39.66 -9.05
CA PRO A 832 -1.39 41.06 -8.78
C PRO A 832 -2.81 41.37 -9.26
N ARG A 833 -3.61 42.03 -8.42
CA ARG A 833 -4.96 42.48 -8.80
C ARG A 833 -4.87 43.32 -10.08
N PRO A 834 -5.72 43.11 -11.09
CA PRO A 834 -5.81 44.05 -12.19
C PRO A 834 -6.16 45.42 -11.60
N VAL A 835 -5.30 46.40 -11.88
CA VAL A 835 -5.57 47.79 -11.52
C VAL A 835 -6.79 48.21 -12.32
N VAL A 836 -7.95 48.20 -11.67
CA VAL A 836 -9.14 48.86 -12.20
C VAL A 836 -8.84 50.35 -12.12
N THR A 837 -8.31 50.92 -13.20
CA THR A 837 -8.32 52.36 -13.39
C THR A 837 -9.78 52.74 -13.65
N SER A 838 -10.44 53.28 -12.62
CA SER A 838 -11.71 53.98 -12.79
C SER A 838 -11.54 55.09 -13.83
N ARG A 839 -12.35 55.06 -14.87
CA ARG A 839 -12.72 56.29 -15.60
C ARG A 839 -13.96 56.87 -14.98
#